data_AF-X6LU79-F1
#
_entry.id   AF-X6LU79-F1
#
_cell.length_a   1.000
_cell.length_b   1.000
_cell.length_c   1.000
_cell.angle_alpha   90.00
_cell.angle_beta   90.00
_cell.angle_gamma   90.00
#
_symmetry.space_group_name_H-M   'P 1'
#
loop_
_entity.id
_entity.type
_entity.pdbx_description
1 polymer ?
#
loop_
_entity_poly.entity_id
_entity_poly.type
_entity_poly.pdbx_seq_one_letter_code
_entity_poly.pdbx_strand_id
1 'polypeptide(L)'
;MHNLSVFDNDDGTVLDDNTEKEPCSAFDKFMLIPCFNYLALSEWITQQEEFLCFSQMLQNTDLETDNSQKIDEKLLEDVITLDLRLRRNMKSSPNISIENYLITLLQCYDQYTKLIVQLLLDNMNKEIENQGLTRMLRSMWTVSLFVQCIYMKVKRNKKMNKKKSLTSNILQLLLKDKEKRVYWIELLANSSKISDHEVFSKALQDSFKGWLRDNEEEEKDASEKILFHSKVIELVSSNSFANAKLYHPYLMERVEKGHNELSMNNKKWKSNEIEIYSNVNWELWPLILKHINNIPKIEDLNEENMESASKSLDYCFECRLWFEQENPMQARLSALFNRVLTQLVTNCRLLSIRVYKYLIQHRKDIENVSSHCSIDVRLSQRLDEIVNEYRQFSELINMFKRIHSDYLLEYDLPDQLKIFKQSDTWETQVFLRVKENYRDEIQLLNLYEQKMKTILERSQSLMFNEIWKKCNTQCTTIRDKQPLFIFNKVFNDTNHALENFKQVHNIPFGSLKYRDLELVYTDYSNNPNGIKTFLIDEMKHLFPEYEDEQRQEIANNVEQKLKKKTHLKEQLPSWIELKKVTEQMKKYHPHKDEIKEDEKWQKYVKALARMEEVTRIDEDISIEQTSQCYDDCIECVGEGAKPCVDIGLFNVLTRCEDQLKILVENQNFNDDTYFENTLNVLNKSRHHEMQYLVTSLRHVNSTMQEILWKCPLEDMASLAKAILKLHLKGQEFVKMISRCCDTNLNTVSTLVNEADKLRTEKSLKQLNDAMNSGEWQFASCKDVLKGKKEKQLILKINDASWSYEEIGENIDRVLLGVEKRELITIEFIIQQFEECKEIKLILKIY
;
A
#
# COMPACT_ATOMS: atom_id res chain seq x y z
N MET A 1 -58.98 -36.54 -28.47
CA MET A 1 -59.49 -37.11 -29.73
C MET A 1 -60.45 -36.07 -30.30
N HIS A 2 -60.11 -35.47 -31.43
CA HIS A 2 -60.98 -34.51 -32.10
C HIS A 2 -62.04 -35.30 -32.87
N ASN A 3 -63.31 -34.94 -32.71
CA ASN A 3 -64.43 -35.71 -33.22
C ASN A 3 -64.69 -35.33 -34.68
N LEU A 4 -63.93 -35.92 -35.60
CA LEU A 4 -64.14 -35.74 -37.05
C LEU A 4 -65.29 -36.61 -37.59
N SER A 5 -65.99 -37.35 -36.72
CA SER A 5 -67.16 -38.18 -37.06
C SER A 5 -68.28 -37.38 -37.74
N VAL A 6 -68.31 -36.05 -37.57
CA VAL A 6 -69.22 -35.13 -38.27
C VAL A 6 -69.07 -35.20 -39.80
N PHE A 7 -67.93 -35.70 -40.29
CA PHE A 7 -67.62 -35.83 -41.71
C PHE A 7 -67.71 -37.27 -42.25
N ASP A 8 -67.90 -38.27 -41.39
CA ASP A 8 -68.04 -39.68 -41.80
C ASP A 8 -69.52 -39.99 -42.15
N ASN A 9 -69.91 -39.71 -43.39
CA ASN A 9 -71.07 -40.37 -44.01
C ASN A 9 -70.57 -41.10 -45.26
N ASP A 10 -70.34 -42.41 -45.13
CA ASP A 10 -69.67 -43.25 -46.14
C ASP A 10 -70.60 -43.70 -47.30
N ASP A 11 -71.82 -43.17 -47.40
CA ASP A 11 -72.70 -43.40 -48.54
C ASP A 11 -73.22 -42.06 -49.07
N GLY A 12 -72.78 -41.68 -50.26
CA GLY A 12 -73.11 -40.44 -50.98
C GLY A 12 -74.58 -40.29 -51.41
N THR A 13 -75.51 -40.52 -50.49
CA THR A 13 -76.95 -40.29 -50.66
C THR A 13 -77.50 -39.56 -49.46
N VAL A 14 -77.92 -38.31 -49.71
CA VAL A 14 -78.66 -37.47 -48.78
C VAL A 14 -79.99 -38.14 -48.47
N LEU A 15 -80.14 -38.63 -47.24
CA LEU A 15 -81.43 -38.92 -46.62
C LEU A 15 -81.54 -38.07 -45.35
N ASP A 16 -82.60 -37.25 -45.33
CA ASP A 16 -83.10 -36.51 -44.17
C ASP A 16 -83.49 -37.48 -43.05
N ASP A 17 -82.53 -37.81 -42.18
CA ASP A 17 -82.85 -38.36 -40.86
C ASP A 17 -82.26 -37.47 -39.76
N ASN A 18 -83.16 -37.04 -38.87
CA ASN A 18 -82.93 -36.14 -37.73
C ASN A 18 -82.13 -36.83 -36.61
N THR A 19 -80.93 -37.34 -36.92
CA THR A 19 -79.91 -37.61 -35.91
C THR A 19 -79.19 -36.31 -35.60
N GLU A 20 -79.24 -35.88 -34.33
CA GLU A 20 -78.46 -34.75 -33.82
C GLU A 20 -76.99 -34.93 -34.23
N LYS A 21 -76.54 -34.20 -35.26
CA LYS A 21 -75.13 -34.18 -35.66
C LYS A 21 -74.35 -33.53 -34.52
N GLU A 22 -73.31 -34.21 -34.02
CA GLU A 22 -72.42 -33.63 -33.03
C GLU A 22 -71.84 -32.30 -33.54
N PRO A 23 -71.89 -31.22 -32.74
CA PRO A 23 -71.38 -29.92 -33.16
C PRO A 23 -69.85 -29.92 -33.26
N CYS A 24 -69.32 -29.37 -34.35
CA CYS A 24 -67.87 -29.19 -34.56
C CYS A 24 -67.37 -27.95 -33.79
N SER A 25 -66.30 -28.08 -33.02
CA SER A 25 -65.78 -26.95 -32.25
C SER A 25 -65.16 -25.88 -33.17
N ALA A 26 -65.17 -24.63 -32.71
CA ALA A 26 -64.54 -23.52 -33.45
C ALA A 26 -63.04 -23.72 -33.68
N PHE A 27 -62.37 -24.48 -32.80
CA PHE A 27 -60.97 -24.81 -32.95
C PHE A 27 -60.76 -25.94 -33.98
N ASP A 28 -61.60 -26.99 -33.98
CA ASP A 28 -61.51 -28.06 -34.98
C ASP A 28 -61.72 -27.54 -36.40
N LYS A 29 -62.70 -26.65 -36.57
CA LYS A 29 -62.92 -25.94 -37.84
C LYS A 29 -61.73 -25.09 -38.26
N PHE A 30 -61.09 -24.43 -37.29
CA PHE A 30 -59.90 -23.62 -37.51
C PHE A 30 -58.70 -24.46 -37.97
N MET A 31 -58.49 -25.63 -37.37
CA MET A 31 -57.42 -26.58 -37.70
C MET A 31 -57.47 -27.05 -39.16
N LEU A 32 -58.66 -27.13 -39.75
CA LEU A 32 -58.83 -27.63 -41.11
C LEU A 32 -58.45 -26.59 -42.17
N ILE A 33 -58.48 -25.28 -41.86
CA ILE A 33 -58.30 -24.21 -42.84
C ILE A 33 -56.98 -24.30 -43.63
N PRO A 34 -55.80 -24.52 -43.00
CA PRO A 34 -54.57 -24.67 -43.76
C PRO A 34 -54.59 -25.92 -44.65
N CYS A 35 -55.23 -27.01 -44.21
CA CYS A 35 -55.38 -28.22 -45.02
C CYS A 35 -56.22 -27.94 -46.27
N PHE A 36 -57.31 -27.18 -46.13
CA PHE A 36 -58.11 -26.73 -47.27
C PHE A 36 -57.34 -25.81 -48.21
N ASN A 37 -56.62 -24.83 -47.67
CA ASN A 37 -55.80 -23.93 -48.47
C ASN A 37 -54.65 -24.68 -49.16
N TYR A 38 -54.12 -25.74 -48.54
CA TYR A 38 -53.13 -26.63 -49.17
C TYR A 38 -53.74 -27.46 -50.30
N LEU A 39 -54.90 -28.08 -50.08
CA LEU A 39 -55.60 -28.84 -51.13
C LEU A 39 -56.00 -27.94 -52.32
N ALA A 40 -56.33 -26.68 -52.04
CA ALA A 40 -56.61 -25.67 -53.05
C ALA A 40 -55.40 -25.32 -53.94
N LEU A 41 -54.18 -25.78 -53.61
CA LEU A 41 -53.01 -25.65 -54.49
C LEU A 41 -53.09 -26.57 -55.72
N SER A 42 -53.88 -27.64 -55.66
CA SER A 42 -54.07 -28.55 -56.78
C SER A 42 -55.21 -28.05 -57.68
N GLU A 43 -54.88 -27.58 -58.88
CA GLU A 43 -55.88 -27.18 -59.89
C GLU A 43 -56.88 -28.29 -60.22
N TRP A 44 -56.47 -29.56 -60.10
CA TRP A 44 -57.34 -30.71 -60.34
C TRP A 44 -58.39 -30.90 -59.24
N ILE A 45 -58.04 -30.62 -57.98
CA ILE A 45 -58.95 -30.80 -56.84
C ILE A 45 -59.98 -29.66 -56.76
N THR A 46 -59.58 -28.42 -57.10
CA THR A 46 -60.47 -27.25 -57.01
C THR A 46 -61.58 -27.22 -58.06
N GLN A 47 -61.50 -28.07 -59.10
CA GLN A 47 -62.54 -28.25 -60.11
C GLN A 47 -63.55 -29.35 -59.76
N GLN A 48 -63.29 -30.16 -58.72
CA GLN A 48 -64.23 -31.18 -58.29
C GLN A 48 -65.40 -30.54 -57.54
N GLU A 49 -66.63 -30.92 -57.92
CA GLU A 49 -67.87 -30.44 -57.30
C GLU A 49 -67.93 -30.76 -55.80
N GLU A 50 -67.33 -31.88 -55.41
CA GLU A 50 -67.15 -32.34 -54.04
C GLU A 50 -66.31 -31.37 -53.20
N PHE A 51 -65.24 -30.78 -53.77
CA PHE A 51 -64.41 -29.80 -53.08
C PHE A 51 -65.15 -28.47 -52.86
N LEU A 52 -65.92 -28.03 -53.86
CA LEU A 52 -66.79 -26.85 -53.75
C LEU A 52 -67.87 -27.07 -52.68
N CYS A 53 -68.55 -28.21 -52.69
CA CYS A 53 -69.50 -28.62 -51.66
C CYS A 53 -68.85 -28.67 -50.28
N PHE A 54 -67.66 -29.26 -50.15
CA PHE A 54 -66.96 -29.36 -48.87
C PHE A 54 -66.51 -27.99 -48.35
N SER A 55 -66.07 -27.08 -49.24
CA SER A 55 -65.73 -25.69 -48.88
C SER A 55 -66.96 -24.89 -48.41
N GLN A 56 -68.10 -25.06 -49.07
CA GLN A 56 -69.37 -24.46 -48.66
C GLN A 56 -69.88 -25.07 -47.35
N MET A 57 -69.75 -26.38 -47.18
CA MET A 57 -70.10 -27.07 -45.93
C MET A 57 -69.26 -26.57 -44.76
N LEU A 58 -67.94 -26.43 -44.96
CA LEU A 58 -67.07 -25.83 -43.97
C LEU A 58 -67.52 -24.39 -43.68
N GLN A 59 -67.81 -23.56 -44.68
CA GLN A 59 -68.31 -22.19 -44.45
C GLN A 59 -69.63 -22.16 -43.66
N ASN A 60 -70.55 -23.11 -43.93
CA ASN A 60 -71.90 -23.17 -43.37
C ASN A 60 -72.03 -23.90 -42.03
N THR A 61 -71.00 -24.60 -41.55
CA THR A 61 -71.06 -25.33 -40.27
C THR A 61 -71.20 -24.34 -39.11
N ASP A 62 -72.29 -24.44 -38.35
CA ASP A 62 -72.56 -23.61 -37.17
C ASP A 62 -71.58 -23.91 -36.02
N LEU A 63 -71.14 -22.86 -35.34
CA LEU A 63 -70.16 -22.95 -34.25
C LEU A 63 -70.87 -22.97 -32.90
N GLU A 64 -70.71 -24.05 -32.13
CA GLU A 64 -71.00 -24.00 -30.71
C GLU A 64 -69.85 -23.32 -29.95
N THR A 65 -70.22 -22.48 -28.97
CA THR A 65 -69.27 -21.86 -28.06
C THR A 65 -68.79 -22.89 -27.05
N ASP A 66 -67.75 -23.62 -27.42
CA ASP A 66 -67.10 -24.53 -26.49
C ASP A 66 -66.24 -23.71 -25.51
N ASN A 67 -66.76 -23.49 -24.30
CA ASN A 67 -66.08 -22.66 -23.30
C ASN A 67 -65.09 -23.49 -22.45
N SER A 68 -64.87 -24.77 -22.76
CA SER A 68 -64.18 -25.71 -21.87
C SER A 68 -62.90 -26.35 -22.42
N GLN A 69 -62.65 -26.24 -23.72
CA GLN A 69 -61.49 -26.88 -24.35
C GLN A 69 -60.21 -26.05 -24.15
N LYS A 70 -59.20 -26.65 -23.51
CA LYS A 70 -57.85 -26.09 -23.44
C LYS A 70 -57.15 -26.35 -24.77
N ILE A 71 -56.93 -25.30 -25.55
CA ILE A 71 -56.21 -25.35 -26.82
C ILE A 71 -54.70 -25.46 -26.52
N ASP A 72 -54.02 -26.38 -27.21
CA ASP A 72 -52.56 -26.47 -27.20
C ASP A 72 -51.98 -25.28 -28.00
N GLU A 73 -51.21 -24.44 -27.31
CA GLU A 73 -50.58 -23.24 -27.89
C GLU A 73 -49.65 -23.58 -29.05
N LYS A 74 -48.90 -24.69 -28.96
CA LYS A 74 -47.97 -25.11 -30.00
C LYS A 74 -48.72 -25.54 -31.26
N LEU A 75 -49.84 -26.23 -31.08
CA LEU A 75 -50.68 -26.65 -32.20
C LEU A 75 -51.31 -25.44 -32.90
N LEU A 76 -51.82 -24.49 -32.12
CA LEU A 76 -52.34 -23.21 -32.64
C LEU A 76 -51.26 -22.43 -33.42
N GLU A 77 -50.04 -22.38 -32.88
CA GLU A 77 -48.88 -21.77 -33.54
C GLU A 77 -48.53 -22.46 -34.87
N ASP A 78 -48.46 -23.80 -34.88
CA ASP A 78 -48.12 -24.59 -36.06
C ASP A 78 -49.15 -24.38 -37.18
N VAL A 79 -50.43 -24.28 -36.85
CA VAL A 79 -51.54 -24.09 -37.80
C VAL A 79 -51.51 -22.70 -38.43
N ILE A 80 -51.30 -21.68 -37.61
CA ILE A 80 -51.16 -20.29 -38.10
C ILE A 80 -49.91 -20.18 -38.97
N THR A 81 -48.79 -20.73 -38.51
CA THR A 81 -47.51 -20.69 -39.23
C THR A 81 -47.62 -21.42 -40.57
N LEU A 82 -48.31 -22.57 -40.59
CA LEU A 82 -48.57 -23.33 -41.81
C LEU A 82 -49.41 -22.51 -42.80
N ASP A 83 -50.52 -21.92 -42.38
CA ASP A 83 -51.36 -21.09 -43.26
C ASP A 83 -50.59 -19.88 -43.81
N LEU A 84 -49.81 -19.20 -42.97
CA LEU A 84 -48.98 -18.06 -43.39
C LEU A 84 -47.91 -18.50 -44.39
N ARG A 85 -47.29 -19.67 -44.21
CA ARG A 85 -46.33 -20.24 -45.17
C ARG A 85 -46.98 -20.60 -46.49
N LEU A 86 -48.17 -21.20 -46.47
CA LEU A 86 -48.91 -21.56 -47.69
C LEU A 86 -49.20 -20.32 -48.54
N ARG A 87 -49.60 -19.22 -47.91
CA ARG A 87 -49.87 -17.95 -48.59
C ARG A 87 -48.64 -17.30 -49.21
N ARG A 88 -47.45 -17.44 -48.59
CA ARG A 88 -46.19 -16.93 -49.15
C ARG A 88 -45.85 -17.62 -50.47
N ASN A 89 -46.25 -18.87 -50.65
CA ASN A 89 -45.93 -19.68 -51.82
C ASN A 89 -47.00 -19.61 -52.92
N MET A 90 -48.19 -19.06 -52.65
CA MET A 90 -49.27 -18.96 -53.62
C MET A 90 -49.14 -17.71 -54.51
N LYS A 91 -49.32 -17.87 -55.84
CA LYS A 91 -49.58 -16.75 -56.77
C LYS A 91 -51.04 -16.26 -56.75
N SER A 92 -51.94 -17.00 -56.11
CA SER A 92 -53.38 -16.70 -56.00
C SER A 92 -53.79 -16.49 -54.53
N SER A 93 -54.85 -15.72 -54.29
CA SER A 93 -55.40 -15.52 -52.95
C SER A 93 -55.95 -16.83 -52.36
N PRO A 94 -55.80 -17.08 -51.05
CA PRO A 94 -56.39 -18.25 -50.42
C PRO A 94 -57.92 -18.24 -50.56
N ASN A 95 -58.51 -19.42 -50.82
CA ASN A 95 -59.96 -19.57 -50.91
C ASN A 95 -60.65 -19.30 -49.57
N ILE A 96 -59.99 -19.60 -48.46
CA ILE A 96 -60.51 -19.37 -47.11
C ILE A 96 -59.49 -18.53 -46.30
N SER A 97 -59.92 -17.34 -45.88
CA SER A 97 -59.12 -16.43 -45.06
C SER A 97 -59.15 -16.85 -43.59
N ILE A 98 -58.02 -17.33 -43.07
CA ILE A 98 -57.86 -17.76 -41.67
C ILE A 98 -58.17 -16.63 -40.67
N GLU A 99 -57.97 -15.36 -41.05
CA GLU A 99 -58.16 -14.18 -40.19
C GLU A 99 -59.60 -14.06 -39.70
N ASN A 100 -60.59 -14.42 -40.52
CA ASN A 100 -62.00 -14.41 -40.13
C ASN A 100 -62.29 -15.41 -39.00
N TYR A 101 -61.58 -16.53 -39.00
CA TYR A 101 -61.71 -17.58 -38.00
C TYR A 101 -60.87 -17.28 -36.76
N LEU A 102 -59.68 -16.68 -36.92
CA LEU A 102 -58.87 -16.16 -35.82
C LEU A 102 -59.64 -15.15 -34.97
N ILE A 103 -60.39 -14.23 -35.59
CA ILE A 103 -61.22 -13.26 -34.84
C ILE A 103 -62.28 -13.97 -34.00
N THR A 104 -62.88 -15.02 -34.56
CA THR A 104 -63.90 -15.80 -33.87
C THR A 104 -63.28 -16.57 -32.71
N LEU A 105 -62.10 -17.17 -32.93
CA LEU A 105 -61.31 -17.85 -31.91
C LEU A 105 -60.92 -16.89 -30.77
N LEU A 106 -60.39 -15.71 -31.10
CA LEU A 106 -59.99 -14.68 -30.13
C LEU A 106 -61.17 -14.10 -29.33
N GLN A 107 -62.37 -14.06 -29.90
CA GLN A 107 -63.57 -13.66 -29.17
C GLN A 107 -64.03 -14.71 -28.14
N CYS A 108 -63.67 -15.97 -28.34
CA CYS A 108 -63.95 -17.08 -27.42
C CYS A 108 -62.80 -17.31 -26.43
N TYR A 109 -61.55 -17.12 -26.86
CA TYR A 109 -60.35 -17.42 -26.09
C TYR A 109 -59.38 -16.21 -26.10
N ASP A 110 -59.71 -15.19 -25.31
CA ASP A 110 -58.95 -13.95 -25.22
C ASP A 110 -57.52 -14.14 -24.68
N GLN A 111 -57.29 -15.17 -23.87
CA GLN A 111 -55.97 -15.57 -23.36
C GLN A 111 -54.91 -15.79 -24.45
N TYR A 112 -55.30 -16.20 -25.66
CA TYR A 112 -54.37 -16.42 -26.78
C TYR A 112 -54.13 -15.16 -27.63
N THR A 113 -54.74 -14.02 -27.29
CA THR A 113 -54.55 -12.74 -28.03
C THR A 113 -53.08 -12.39 -28.17
N LYS A 114 -52.31 -12.52 -27.09
CA LYS A 114 -50.88 -12.20 -27.10
C LYS A 114 -50.11 -13.10 -28.06
N LEU A 115 -50.32 -14.42 -27.98
CA LEU A 115 -49.67 -15.41 -28.83
C LEU A 115 -50.00 -15.17 -30.31
N ILE A 116 -51.28 -15.02 -30.65
CA ILE A 116 -51.74 -14.85 -32.04
C ILE A 116 -51.23 -13.53 -32.64
N VAL A 117 -51.33 -12.42 -31.89
CA VAL A 117 -50.80 -11.12 -32.35
C VAL A 117 -49.29 -11.22 -32.56
N GLN A 118 -48.56 -11.86 -31.64
CA GLN A 118 -47.12 -12.05 -31.77
C GLN A 118 -46.77 -12.88 -33.01
N LEU A 119 -47.44 -14.00 -33.25
CA LEU A 119 -47.22 -14.85 -34.42
C LEU A 119 -47.53 -14.14 -35.74
N LEU A 120 -48.59 -13.33 -35.76
CA LEU A 120 -48.92 -12.52 -36.93
C LEU A 120 -47.86 -11.46 -37.20
N LEU A 121 -47.26 -10.87 -36.16
CA LEU A 121 -46.18 -9.88 -36.28
C LEU A 121 -44.86 -10.54 -36.72
N ASP A 122 -44.46 -11.65 -36.08
CA ASP A 122 -43.18 -12.35 -36.35
C ASP A 122 -43.11 -12.97 -37.75
N ASN A 123 -44.26 -13.26 -38.35
CA ASN A 123 -44.35 -13.84 -39.69
C ASN A 123 -44.68 -12.81 -40.79
N MET A 124 -44.61 -11.50 -40.54
CA MET A 124 -44.73 -10.50 -41.61
C MET A 124 -43.39 -10.33 -42.34
N ASN A 125 -43.36 -10.66 -43.64
CA ASN A 125 -42.20 -10.39 -44.50
C ASN A 125 -42.15 -8.89 -44.81
N LYS A 126 -40.94 -8.30 -44.86
CA LYS A 126 -40.75 -6.87 -45.21
C LYS A 126 -41.32 -6.45 -46.58
N GLU A 127 -41.58 -7.39 -47.49
CA GLU A 127 -42.09 -7.12 -48.84
C GLU A 127 -43.61 -7.36 -49.02
N ILE A 128 -44.27 -8.06 -48.10
CA ILE A 128 -45.72 -8.24 -48.15
C ILE A 128 -46.27 -7.33 -47.07
N GLU A 129 -46.75 -6.15 -47.48
CA GLU A 129 -47.42 -5.14 -46.65
C GLU A 129 -48.27 -5.77 -45.55
N ASN A 130 -48.42 -5.06 -44.42
CA ASN A 130 -49.09 -5.38 -43.14
C ASN A 130 -50.56 -5.86 -43.20
N GLN A 131 -50.88 -6.70 -44.19
CA GLN A 131 -52.20 -7.11 -44.60
C GLN A 131 -52.79 -8.09 -43.59
N GLY A 132 -52.01 -8.93 -42.90
CA GLY A 132 -52.55 -9.88 -41.92
C GLY A 132 -53.25 -9.17 -40.75
N LEU A 133 -52.52 -8.34 -40.01
CA LEU A 133 -53.06 -7.57 -38.88
C LEU A 133 -54.12 -6.55 -39.34
N THR A 134 -53.86 -5.84 -40.45
CA THR A 134 -54.81 -4.87 -41.02
C THR A 134 -56.09 -5.55 -41.50
N ARG A 135 -56.02 -6.73 -42.13
CA ARG A 135 -57.19 -7.52 -42.54
C ARG A 135 -57.91 -8.11 -41.35
N MET A 136 -57.20 -8.53 -40.29
CA MET A 136 -57.83 -9.00 -39.06
C MET A 136 -58.61 -7.87 -38.39
N LEU A 137 -58.01 -6.68 -38.23
CA LEU A 137 -58.69 -5.51 -37.67
C LEU A 137 -59.83 -5.04 -38.59
N ARG A 138 -59.60 -4.97 -39.91
CA ARG A 138 -60.62 -4.64 -40.89
C ARG A 138 -61.78 -5.62 -40.76
N SER A 139 -61.54 -6.93 -40.85
CA SER A 139 -62.59 -7.95 -40.78
C SER A 139 -63.32 -7.93 -39.43
N MET A 140 -62.61 -7.65 -38.33
CA MET A 140 -63.22 -7.50 -37.01
C MET A 140 -64.23 -6.35 -36.97
N TRP A 141 -64.03 -5.29 -37.77
CA TRP A 141 -64.87 -4.09 -37.78
C TRP A 141 -65.78 -3.94 -39.01
N THR A 142 -65.46 -4.53 -40.17
CA THR A 142 -66.27 -4.53 -41.40
C THR A 142 -67.22 -5.72 -41.48
N VAL A 143 -66.83 -6.90 -40.96
CA VAL A 143 -67.72 -8.06 -40.90
C VAL A 143 -68.68 -7.88 -39.71
N SER A 144 -69.69 -7.05 -39.93
CA SER A 144 -71.00 -7.29 -39.33
C SER A 144 -71.49 -8.60 -39.93
N LEU A 145 -71.18 -9.74 -39.29
CA LEU A 145 -71.68 -11.07 -39.63
C LEU A 145 -73.15 -10.96 -40.05
N PHE A 146 -73.35 -10.95 -41.37
CA PHE A 146 -74.64 -10.73 -42.01
C PHE A 146 -75.54 -11.97 -41.90
N VAL A 147 -75.12 -12.99 -41.13
CA VAL A 147 -75.80 -14.29 -41.03
C VAL A 147 -76.42 -14.55 -39.64
N GLN A 148 -76.29 -13.66 -38.65
CA GLN A 148 -76.95 -13.84 -37.34
C GLN A 148 -77.68 -12.60 -36.82
N CYS A 149 -78.19 -11.76 -37.73
CA CYS A 149 -78.87 -10.51 -37.38
C CYS A 149 -80.37 -10.65 -37.04
N ILE A 150 -80.96 -11.85 -36.98
CA ILE A 150 -82.39 -11.99 -36.61
C ILE A 150 -82.61 -12.40 -35.14
N TYR A 151 -81.61 -12.89 -34.39
CA TYR A 151 -81.81 -13.28 -32.99
C TYR A 151 -80.96 -12.47 -31.98
N MET A 152 -81.67 -11.65 -31.17
CA MET A 152 -81.28 -11.04 -29.87
C MET A 152 -80.49 -9.71 -29.84
N LYS A 153 -81.23 -8.62 -29.56
CA LYS A 153 -80.75 -7.26 -29.21
C LYS A 153 -79.85 -7.22 -27.96
N VAL A 154 -79.96 -8.19 -27.05
CA VAL A 154 -79.19 -8.26 -25.77
C VAL A 154 -77.76 -8.78 -25.97
N LYS A 155 -77.49 -9.61 -26.99
CA LYS A 155 -76.12 -10.10 -27.30
C LYS A 155 -75.23 -9.03 -27.97
N ARG A 156 -75.82 -7.97 -28.54
CA ARG A 156 -75.10 -6.92 -29.30
C ARG A 156 -74.11 -6.12 -28.42
N ASN A 157 -74.51 -5.76 -27.20
CA ASN A 157 -73.66 -5.02 -26.26
C ASN A 157 -72.48 -5.87 -25.75
N LYS A 158 -72.71 -7.16 -25.44
CA LYS A 158 -71.66 -8.08 -25.01
C LYS A 158 -70.63 -8.31 -26.12
N LYS A 159 -71.07 -8.41 -27.39
CA LYS A 159 -70.19 -8.58 -28.56
C LYS A 159 -69.40 -7.30 -28.87
N MET A 160 -69.99 -6.12 -28.73
CA MET A 160 -69.29 -4.84 -28.90
C MET A 160 -68.22 -4.63 -27.83
N ASN A 161 -68.51 -4.96 -26.57
CA ASN A 161 -67.52 -4.89 -25.48
C ASN A 161 -66.34 -5.83 -25.72
N LYS A 162 -66.58 -7.05 -26.23
CA LYS A 162 -65.50 -7.98 -26.64
C LYS A 162 -64.63 -7.41 -27.76
N LYS A 163 -65.23 -6.84 -28.82
CA LYS A 163 -64.47 -6.19 -29.92
C LYS A 163 -63.63 -5.01 -29.41
N LYS A 164 -64.20 -4.19 -28.51
CA LYS A 164 -63.49 -3.06 -27.87
C LYS A 164 -62.30 -3.56 -27.05
N SER A 165 -62.53 -4.53 -26.16
CA SER A 165 -61.47 -5.13 -25.33
C SER A 165 -60.37 -5.75 -26.16
N LEU A 166 -60.71 -6.54 -27.20
CA LEU A 166 -59.73 -7.14 -28.10
C LEU A 166 -58.93 -6.08 -28.87
N THR A 167 -59.59 -5.03 -29.38
CA THR A 167 -58.90 -3.90 -30.03
C THR A 167 -57.93 -3.22 -29.07
N SER A 168 -58.35 -2.93 -27.84
CA SER A 168 -57.49 -2.34 -26.82
C SER A 168 -56.29 -3.24 -26.48
N ASN A 169 -56.49 -4.55 -26.36
CA ASN A 169 -55.41 -5.51 -26.10
C ASN A 169 -54.40 -5.54 -27.26
N ILE A 170 -54.86 -5.55 -28.51
CA ILE A 170 -53.99 -5.50 -29.69
C ILE A 170 -53.18 -4.19 -29.70
N LEU A 171 -53.83 -3.05 -29.47
CA LEU A 171 -53.14 -1.75 -29.46
C LEU A 171 -52.10 -1.67 -28.32
N GLN A 172 -52.42 -2.19 -27.14
CA GLN A 172 -51.46 -2.26 -26.03
C GLN A 172 -50.25 -3.16 -26.38
N LEU A 173 -50.47 -4.29 -27.05
CA LEU A 173 -49.39 -5.17 -27.49
C LEU A 173 -48.45 -4.49 -28.50
N LEU A 174 -49.00 -3.71 -29.43
CA LEU A 174 -48.19 -2.99 -30.41
C LEU A 174 -47.34 -1.87 -29.79
N LEU A 175 -47.76 -1.34 -28.63
CA LEU A 175 -47.02 -0.30 -27.93
C LEU A 175 -45.83 -0.81 -27.10
N LYS A 176 -45.74 -2.13 -26.85
CA LYS A 176 -44.77 -2.73 -25.91
C LYS A 176 -43.30 -2.55 -26.30
N ASP A 177 -42.98 -2.57 -27.58
CA ASP A 177 -41.60 -2.45 -28.06
C ASP A 177 -41.52 -1.62 -29.36
N LYS A 178 -40.31 -1.13 -29.65
CA LYS A 178 -40.07 -0.16 -30.73
C LYS A 178 -40.36 -0.72 -32.12
N GLU A 179 -40.08 -2.01 -32.34
CA GLU A 179 -40.31 -2.65 -33.64
C GLU A 179 -41.81 -2.74 -33.93
N LYS A 180 -42.62 -3.08 -32.92
CA LYS A 180 -44.07 -3.17 -33.06
C LYS A 180 -44.78 -1.83 -33.17
N ARG A 181 -44.22 -0.77 -32.58
CA ARG A 181 -44.81 0.58 -32.66
C ARG A 181 -44.84 1.14 -34.07
N VAL A 182 -43.96 0.69 -34.97
CA VAL A 182 -44.04 1.02 -36.40
C VAL A 182 -45.41 0.64 -36.96
N TYR A 183 -45.91 -0.55 -36.64
CA TYR A 183 -47.23 -1.01 -37.07
C TYR A 183 -48.36 -0.22 -36.42
N TRP A 184 -48.21 0.14 -35.15
CA TRP A 184 -49.18 1.00 -34.48
C TRP A 184 -49.28 2.38 -35.15
N ILE A 185 -48.15 2.98 -35.54
CA ILE A 185 -48.11 4.25 -36.27
C ILE A 185 -48.79 4.09 -37.65
N GLU A 186 -48.57 2.98 -38.35
CA GLU A 186 -49.26 2.70 -39.61
C GLU A 186 -50.78 2.56 -39.47
N LEU A 187 -51.25 2.00 -38.34
CA LEU A 187 -52.69 1.93 -38.05
C LEU A 187 -53.29 3.32 -37.86
N LEU A 188 -52.56 4.25 -37.25
CA LEU A 188 -52.99 5.66 -37.16
C LEU A 188 -53.09 6.30 -38.54
N ALA A 189 -52.11 6.03 -39.42
CA ALA A 189 -52.07 6.56 -40.78
C ALA A 189 -53.21 6.03 -41.66
N ASN A 190 -53.59 4.77 -41.47
CA ASN A 190 -54.58 4.06 -42.29
C ASN A 190 -55.93 3.84 -41.59
N SER A 191 -56.21 4.52 -40.48
CA SER A 191 -57.37 4.24 -39.63
C SER A 191 -58.70 4.26 -40.38
N SER A 192 -58.93 5.26 -41.25
CA SER A 192 -60.12 5.37 -42.10
C SER A 192 -60.22 4.27 -43.17
N LYS A 193 -59.10 3.71 -43.64
CA LYS A 193 -59.10 2.57 -44.57
C LYS A 193 -59.39 1.22 -43.88
N ILE A 194 -59.33 1.18 -42.56
CA ILE A 194 -59.57 -0.03 -41.76
C ILE A 194 -61.03 -0.06 -41.33
N SER A 195 -61.52 1.04 -40.75
CA SER A 195 -62.92 1.15 -40.32
C SER A 195 -63.27 2.60 -40.00
N ASP A 196 -64.42 3.05 -40.48
CA ASP A 196 -65.02 4.35 -40.08
C ASP A 196 -65.88 4.23 -38.81
N HIS A 197 -65.86 3.06 -38.15
CA HIS A 197 -66.67 2.83 -36.95
C HIS A 197 -66.18 3.68 -35.77
N GLU A 198 -67.07 4.50 -35.20
CA GLU A 198 -66.75 5.47 -34.13
C GLU A 198 -65.96 4.84 -32.96
N VAL A 199 -66.38 3.66 -32.49
CA VAL A 199 -65.70 2.94 -31.40
C VAL A 199 -64.26 2.55 -31.73
N PHE A 200 -63.94 2.20 -32.98
CA PHE A 200 -62.58 1.88 -33.41
C PHE A 200 -61.71 3.13 -33.46
N SER A 201 -62.21 4.18 -34.11
CA SER A 201 -61.54 5.49 -34.15
C SER A 201 -61.29 6.03 -32.74
N LYS A 202 -62.27 5.86 -31.85
CA LYS A 202 -62.16 6.24 -30.44
C LYS A 202 -61.11 5.41 -29.69
N ALA A 203 -61.07 4.09 -29.91
CA ALA A 203 -60.05 3.22 -29.31
C ALA A 203 -58.63 3.57 -29.77
N LEU A 204 -58.44 3.86 -31.07
CA LEU A 204 -57.16 4.34 -31.61
C LEU A 204 -56.78 5.71 -31.03
N GLN A 205 -57.73 6.63 -30.96
CA GLN A 205 -57.52 7.96 -30.37
C GLN A 205 -57.15 7.87 -28.88
N ASP A 206 -57.84 7.04 -28.12
CA ASP A 206 -57.59 6.84 -26.69
C ASP A 206 -56.24 6.13 -26.48
N SER A 207 -55.86 5.20 -27.35
CA SER A 207 -54.52 4.59 -27.38
C SER A 207 -53.43 5.62 -27.67
N PHE A 208 -53.60 6.48 -28.67
CA PHE A 208 -52.68 7.58 -29.00
C PHE A 208 -52.51 8.55 -27.84
N LYS A 209 -53.62 9.02 -27.28
CA LYS A 209 -53.60 9.93 -26.12
C LYS A 209 -53.01 9.27 -24.88
N GLY A 210 -53.30 8.00 -24.65
CA GLY A 210 -52.77 7.22 -23.54
C GLY A 210 -51.25 7.07 -23.62
N TRP A 211 -50.73 6.71 -24.80
CA TRP A 211 -49.29 6.55 -25.00
C TRP A 211 -48.51 7.87 -24.89
N LEU A 212 -49.09 8.99 -25.33
CA LEU A 212 -48.50 10.33 -25.19
C LEU A 212 -48.55 10.90 -23.76
N ARG A 213 -49.32 10.29 -22.85
CA ARG A 213 -49.32 10.66 -21.43
C ARG A 213 -48.22 9.88 -20.71
N ASP A 214 -47.52 10.57 -19.84
CA ASP A 214 -46.61 9.93 -18.90
C ASP A 214 -47.40 9.62 -17.63
N ASN A 215 -47.94 8.41 -17.52
CA ASN A 215 -48.48 7.95 -16.25
C ASN A 215 -47.32 7.39 -15.45
N GLU A 216 -46.72 8.20 -14.58
CA GLU A 216 -45.65 7.76 -13.68
C GLU A 216 -46.13 6.77 -12.60
N GLU A 217 -47.44 6.58 -12.44
CA GLU A 217 -48.01 5.87 -11.29
C GLU A 217 -48.47 4.42 -11.55
N GLU A 218 -48.49 3.90 -12.78
CA GLU A 218 -49.00 2.54 -13.03
C GLU A 218 -48.31 1.80 -14.18
N GLU A 219 -47.05 1.38 -14.04
CA GLU A 219 -46.52 0.29 -14.89
C GLU A 219 -45.75 -0.73 -14.04
N LYS A 220 -46.40 -1.87 -13.81
CA LYS A 220 -45.90 -3.04 -13.08
C LYS A 220 -45.19 -4.07 -13.97
N ASP A 221 -44.99 -3.77 -15.26
CA ASP A 221 -44.34 -4.68 -16.20
C ASP A 221 -43.20 -3.98 -16.95
N ALA A 222 -42.13 -4.72 -17.16
CA ALA A 222 -40.82 -4.30 -17.67
C ALA A 222 -40.80 -3.85 -19.15
N SER A 223 -41.70 -2.95 -19.58
CA SER A 223 -41.52 -2.19 -20.82
C SER A 223 -40.57 -1.01 -20.61
N GLU A 224 -39.72 -0.76 -21.59
CA GLU A 224 -38.79 0.37 -21.63
C GLU A 224 -39.57 1.69 -21.36
N LYS A 225 -39.29 2.39 -20.26
CA LYS A 225 -39.91 3.71 -19.97
C LYS A 225 -39.42 4.70 -21.02
N ILE A 226 -40.22 4.89 -22.08
CA ILE A 226 -39.91 5.82 -23.17
C ILE A 226 -40.29 7.22 -22.73
N LEU A 227 -39.32 8.13 -22.76
CA LEU A 227 -39.52 9.52 -22.38
C LEU A 227 -40.30 10.26 -23.47
N PHE A 228 -41.04 11.30 -23.08
CA PHE A 228 -41.90 12.05 -24.01
C PHE A 228 -41.16 12.58 -25.25
N HIS A 229 -39.94 13.11 -25.11
CA HIS A 229 -39.17 13.58 -26.27
C HIS A 229 -38.83 12.44 -27.24
N SER A 230 -38.50 11.24 -26.76
CA SER A 230 -38.28 10.06 -27.59
C SER A 230 -39.56 9.65 -28.32
N LYS A 231 -40.74 9.73 -27.67
CA LYS A 231 -42.05 9.49 -28.30
C LYS A 231 -42.30 10.48 -29.44
N VAL A 232 -42.01 11.76 -29.22
CA VAL A 232 -42.16 12.81 -30.24
C VAL A 232 -41.24 12.53 -31.42
N ILE A 233 -39.95 12.26 -31.17
CA ILE A 233 -38.97 11.91 -32.22
C ILE A 233 -39.42 10.69 -33.02
N GLU A 234 -39.84 9.62 -32.35
CA GLU A 234 -40.31 8.40 -33.01
C GLU A 234 -41.50 8.66 -33.96
N LEU A 235 -42.44 9.51 -33.56
CA LEU A 235 -43.57 9.90 -34.41
C LEU A 235 -43.14 10.77 -35.59
N VAL A 236 -42.38 11.84 -35.36
CA VAL A 236 -42.03 12.80 -36.42
C VAL A 236 -41.04 12.23 -37.44
N SER A 237 -40.26 11.23 -37.05
CA SER A 237 -39.35 10.51 -37.95
C SER A 237 -40.05 9.43 -38.78
N SER A 238 -41.33 9.16 -38.54
CA SER A 238 -42.10 8.16 -39.29
C SER A 238 -42.84 8.77 -40.47
N ASN A 239 -42.47 8.34 -41.69
CA ASN A 239 -43.20 8.69 -42.92
C ASN A 239 -44.67 8.29 -42.86
N SER A 240 -44.99 7.20 -42.16
CA SER A 240 -46.37 6.75 -41.96
C SER A 240 -47.15 7.75 -41.11
N PHE A 241 -46.57 8.27 -40.01
CA PHE A 241 -47.24 9.25 -39.16
C PHE A 241 -47.49 10.59 -39.87
N ALA A 242 -46.65 10.98 -40.83
CA ALA A 242 -46.89 12.16 -41.65
C ALA A 242 -48.26 12.10 -42.38
N ASN A 243 -48.74 10.89 -42.70
CA ASN A 243 -50.05 10.67 -43.30
C ASN A 243 -51.21 10.60 -42.28
N ALA A 244 -50.92 10.50 -40.98
CA ALA A 244 -51.90 10.35 -39.89
C ALA A 244 -52.51 11.70 -39.43
N LYS A 245 -53.01 12.50 -40.39
CA LYS A 245 -53.45 13.90 -40.16
C LYS A 245 -54.46 14.11 -39.03
N LEU A 246 -55.34 13.13 -38.80
CA LEU A 246 -56.35 13.17 -37.74
C LEU A 246 -55.74 13.22 -36.33
N TYR A 247 -54.49 12.80 -36.15
CA TYR A 247 -53.82 12.69 -34.86
C TYR A 247 -52.83 13.84 -34.60
N HIS A 248 -52.47 14.62 -35.63
CA HIS A 248 -51.55 15.75 -35.50
C HIS A 248 -52.00 16.79 -34.47
N PRO A 249 -53.29 17.19 -34.37
CA PRO A 249 -53.72 18.15 -33.35
C PRO A 249 -53.50 17.66 -31.92
N TYR A 250 -53.63 16.35 -31.65
CA TYR A 250 -53.39 15.79 -30.32
C TYR A 250 -51.92 15.75 -29.97
N LEU A 251 -51.04 15.51 -30.95
CA LEU A 251 -49.60 15.64 -30.75
C LEU A 251 -49.23 17.09 -30.40
N MET A 252 -49.74 18.06 -31.17
CA MET A 252 -49.45 19.48 -30.94
C MET A 252 -49.96 19.96 -29.57
N GLU A 253 -51.20 19.60 -29.20
CA GLU A 253 -51.75 19.91 -27.87
C GLU A 253 -50.84 19.36 -26.74
N ARG A 254 -50.29 18.16 -26.93
CA ARG A 254 -49.39 17.57 -25.93
C ARG A 254 -48.01 18.22 -25.94
N VAL A 255 -47.45 18.56 -27.11
CA VAL A 255 -46.18 19.29 -27.24
C VAL A 255 -46.25 20.64 -26.54
N GLU A 256 -47.36 21.38 -26.67
CA GLU A 256 -47.56 22.65 -25.98
C GLU A 256 -47.59 22.47 -24.45
N LYS A 257 -48.33 21.47 -23.97
CA LYS A 257 -48.43 21.14 -22.53
C LYS A 257 -47.12 20.60 -21.95
N GLY A 258 -46.37 19.84 -22.74
CA GLY A 258 -45.14 19.14 -22.36
C GLY A 258 -43.85 19.84 -22.80
N HIS A 259 -43.88 21.14 -23.13
CA HIS A 259 -42.72 21.85 -23.68
C HIS A 259 -41.46 21.76 -22.78
N ASN A 260 -41.61 21.72 -21.45
CA ASN A 260 -40.50 21.54 -20.53
C ASN A 260 -39.83 20.16 -20.67
N GLU A 261 -40.58 19.13 -21.06
CA GLU A 261 -40.05 17.77 -21.28
C GLU A 261 -39.22 17.70 -22.59
N LEU A 262 -39.40 18.68 -23.49
CA LEU A 262 -38.69 18.83 -24.76
C LEU A 262 -37.47 19.77 -24.69
N SER A 263 -37.20 20.38 -23.54
CA SER A 263 -36.05 21.27 -23.31
C SER A 263 -34.73 20.63 -23.73
N MET A 264 -33.82 21.38 -24.36
CA MET A 264 -32.47 20.91 -24.66
C MET A 264 -31.72 20.68 -23.34
N ASN A 265 -31.53 19.40 -23.00
CA ASN A 265 -30.82 18.95 -21.82
C ASN A 265 -30.34 17.51 -22.06
N ASN A 266 -29.05 17.25 -21.90
CA ASN A 266 -28.44 15.94 -22.14
C ASN A 266 -28.89 14.86 -21.12
N LYS A 267 -29.47 15.24 -19.98
CA LYS A 267 -30.14 14.28 -19.07
C LYS A 267 -31.41 13.69 -19.70
N LYS A 268 -31.98 14.37 -20.70
CA LYS A 268 -33.16 13.93 -21.43
C LYS A 268 -32.74 13.30 -22.74
N TRP A 269 -32.05 14.06 -23.59
CA TRP A 269 -31.75 13.69 -24.98
C TRP A 269 -30.50 12.83 -25.11
N LYS A 270 -30.58 11.76 -25.90
CA LYS A 270 -29.44 10.95 -26.31
C LYS A 270 -28.85 11.44 -27.64
N SER A 271 -27.55 11.17 -27.85
CA SER A 271 -26.82 11.61 -29.05
C SER A 271 -27.46 11.13 -30.36
N ASN A 272 -27.92 9.88 -30.42
CA ASN A 272 -28.63 9.33 -31.58
C ASN A 272 -29.99 9.99 -31.84
N GLU A 273 -30.69 10.47 -30.81
CA GLU A 273 -31.95 11.19 -30.96
C GLU A 273 -31.72 12.60 -31.52
N ILE A 274 -30.62 13.25 -31.14
CA ILE A 274 -30.20 14.56 -31.67
C ILE A 274 -29.81 14.45 -33.15
N GLU A 275 -29.13 13.37 -33.55
CA GLU A 275 -28.82 13.11 -34.96
C GLU A 275 -30.10 12.90 -35.80
N ILE A 276 -31.06 12.11 -35.29
CA ILE A 276 -32.35 11.90 -35.95
C ILE A 276 -33.10 13.23 -36.07
N TYR A 277 -33.11 14.05 -35.00
CA TYR A 277 -33.72 15.37 -34.95
C TYR A 277 -33.27 16.28 -36.12
N SER A 278 -31.99 16.22 -36.50
CA SER A 278 -31.42 17.04 -37.58
C SER A 278 -31.94 16.66 -38.97
N ASN A 279 -32.43 15.43 -39.13
CA ASN A 279 -32.85 14.86 -40.41
C ASN A 279 -34.38 14.76 -40.56
N VAL A 280 -35.16 15.26 -39.60
CA VAL A 280 -36.63 15.22 -39.66
C VAL A 280 -37.15 16.14 -40.76
N ASN A 281 -37.76 15.55 -41.79
CA ASN A 281 -38.41 16.25 -42.89
C ASN A 281 -39.94 16.13 -42.80
N TRP A 282 -40.55 16.91 -41.91
CA TRP A 282 -42.00 16.91 -41.69
C TRP A 282 -42.58 18.33 -41.60
N GLU A 283 -43.76 18.56 -42.17
CA GLU A 283 -44.36 19.91 -42.34
C GLU A 283 -44.63 20.65 -41.02
N LEU A 284 -44.99 19.92 -39.95
CA LEU A 284 -45.26 20.51 -38.63
C LEU A 284 -44.02 20.59 -37.74
N TRP A 285 -42.89 20.04 -38.19
CA TRP A 285 -41.64 20.04 -37.42
C TRP A 285 -41.20 21.45 -36.98
N PRO A 286 -41.24 22.50 -37.83
CA PRO A 286 -40.88 23.86 -37.42
C PRO A 286 -41.71 24.42 -36.26
N LEU A 287 -42.94 23.93 -36.04
CA LEU A 287 -43.77 24.33 -34.90
C LEU A 287 -43.31 23.65 -33.61
N ILE A 288 -42.96 22.36 -33.67
CA ILE A 288 -42.40 21.62 -32.53
C ILE A 288 -41.02 22.17 -32.15
N LEU A 289 -40.21 22.57 -33.13
CA LEU A 289 -38.89 23.18 -32.92
C LEU A 289 -38.95 24.42 -32.02
N LYS A 290 -40.04 25.21 -32.06
CA LYS A 290 -40.21 26.38 -31.20
C LYS A 290 -40.30 26.00 -29.72
N HIS A 291 -40.81 24.81 -29.39
CA HIS A 291 -40.94 24.32 -28.02
C HIS A 291 -39.65 23.66 -27.50
N ILE A 292 -38.82 23.10 -28.40
CA ILE A 292 -37.49 22.56 -28.06
C ILE A 292 -36.51 23.71 -27.80
N ASN A 293 -36.60 24.79 -28.57
CA ASN A 293 -35.74 25.96 -28.44
C ASN A 293 -36.01 26.76 -27.16
N ASN A 294 -35.38 26.33 -26.07
CA ASN A 294 -35.41 26.98 -24.76
C ASN A 294 -34.12 27.74 -24.44
N ILE A 295 -33.37 28.16 -25.47
CA ILE A 295 -32.12 28.93 -25.30
C ILE A 295 -32.42 30.21 -24.52
N PRO A 296 -31.77 30.42 -23.36
CA PRO A 296 -32.00 31.60 -22.54
C PRO A 296 -31.60 32.87 -23.29
N LYS A 297 -32.35 33.95 -23.08
CA LYS A 297 -31.92 35.27 -23.53
C LYS A 297 -30.88 35.77 -22.54
N ILE A 298 -29.70 36.11 -23.04
CA ILE A 298 -28.66 36.75 -22.25
C ILE A 298 -28.87 38.26 -22.29
N GLU A 299 -29.07 38.83 -21.11
CA GLU A 299 -28.95 40.26 -20.86
C GLU A 299 -27.47 40.66 -20.76
N ASP A 300 -27.16 41.93 -20.97
CA ASP A 300 -25.77 42.37 -20.83
C ASP A 300 -25.35 42.34 -19.35
N LEU A 301 -24.17 41.77 -19.07
CA LEU A 301 -23.67 41.61 -17.71
C LEU A 301 -23.40 42.99 -17.09
N ASN A 302 -23.99 43.21 -15.92
CA ASN A 302 -23.78 44.35 -15.02
C ASN A 302 -23.51 43.84 -13.58
N GLU A 303 -23.20 44.73 -12.64
CA GLU A 303 -22.87 44.33 -11.26
C GLU A 303 -23.97 43.50 -10.56
N GLU A 304 -25.25 43.69 -10.92
CA GLU A 304 -26.38 43.01 -10.28
C GLU A 304 -26.69 41.62 -10.86
N ASN A 305 -26.36 41.37 -12.13
CA ASN A 305 -26.69 40.12 -12.81
C ASN A 305 -25.45 39.25 -13.16
N MET A 306 -24.27 39.52 -12.60
CA MET A 306 -23.03 38.77 -12.88
C MET A 306 -23.17 37.24 -12.72
N GLU A 307 -23.94 36.76 -11.74
CA GLU A 307 -24.17 35.32 -11.53
C GLU A 307 -24.99 34.66 -12.64
N SER A 308 -25.67 35.45 -13.48
CA SER A 308 -26.40 34.94 -14.65
C SER A 308 -25.45 34.35 -15.71
N ALA A 309 -24.18 34.79 -15.74
CA ALA A 309 -23.17 34.23 -16.64
C ALA A 309 -22.86 32.77 -16.29
N SER A 310 -22.68 32.45 -15.00
CA SER A 310 -22.48 31.07 -14.53
C SER A 310 -23.69 30.19 -14.86
N LYS A 311 -24.91 30.68 -14.64
CA LYS A 311 -26.14 29.94 -15.01
C LYS A 311 -26.25 29.70 -16.51
N SER A 312 -25.78 30.64 -17.34
CA SER A 312 -25.76 30.51 -18.80
C SER A 312 -24.70 29.51 -19.26
N LEU A 313 -23.54 29.45 -18.57
CA LEU A 313 -22.53 28.40 -18.79
C LEU A 313 -23.06 27.03 -18.36
N ASP A 314 -23.71 26.92 -17.19
CA ASP A 314 -24.35 25.68 -16.73
C ASP A 314 -25.34 25.16 -17.78
N TYR A 315 -26.16 26.04 -18.35
CA TYR A 315 -27.07 25.67 -19.45
C TYR A 315 -26.31 25.13 -20.68
N CYS A 316 -25.21 25.78 -21.08
CA CYS A 316 -24.38 25.28 -22.18
C CYS A 316 -23.78 23.90 -21.88
N PHE A 317 -23.33 23.67 -20.64
CA PHE A 317 -22.82 22.37 -20.21
C PHE A 317 -23.92 21.31 -20.20
N GLU A 318 -25.13 21.63 -19.73
CA GLU A 318 -26.30 20.74 -19.84
C GLU A 318 -26.70 20.45 -21.29
N CYS A 319 -26.34 21.31 -22.24
CA CYS A 319 -26.58 21.14 -23.68
C CYS A 319 -25.38 20.57 -24.46
N ARG A 320 -24.31 20.11 -23.79
CA ARG A 320 -23.08 19.64 -24.46
C ARG A 320 -23.26 18.71 -25.68
N LEU A 321 -24.13 17.68 -25.64
CA LEU A 321 -24.34 16.77 -26.79
C LEU A 321 -24.90 17.52 -28.03
N TRP A 322 -25.60 18.62 -27.82
CA TRP A 322 -26.12 19.50 -28.88
C TRP A 322 -25.04 20.38 -29.52
N PHE A 323 -23.86 20.49 -28.92
CA PHE A 323 -22.69 21.08 -29.57
C PHE A 323 -21.92 20.06 -30.40
N GLU A 324 -21.88 18.79 -29.95
CA GLU A 324 -21.12 17.71 -30.59
C GLU A 324 -21.72 17.26 -31.93
N GLN A 325 -23.06 17.25 -32.02
CA GLN A 325 -23.78 16.78 -33.21
C GLN A 325 -24.16 17.93 -34.16
N GLU A 326 -24.09 17.69 -35.47
CA GLU A 326 -24.58 18.65 -36.46
C GLU A 326 -26.10 18.78 -36.35
N ASN A 327 -26.58 19.96 -35.96
CA ASN A 327 -28.01 20.22 -35.78
C ASN A 327 -28.38 21.71 -35.94
N PRO A 328 -29.65 22.03 -36.27
CA PRO A 328 -30.12 23.40 -36.42
C PRO A 328 -29.92 24.33 -35.20
N MET A 329 -29.80 23.79 -33.98
CA MET A 329 -29.61 24.57 -32.76
C MET A 329 -28.14 24.85 -32.44
N GLN A 330 -27.21 24.10 -33.02
CA GLN A 330 -25.77 24.22 -32.78
C GLN A 330 -25.29 25.66 -32.98
N ALA A 331 -25.64 26.30 -34.11
CA ALA A 331 -25.23 27.69 -34.39
C ALA A 331 -25.76 28.69 -33.34
N ARG A 332 -26.98 28.47 -32.81
CA ARG A 332 -27.58 29.34 -31.79
C ARG A 332 -26.99 29.10 -30.41
N LEU A 333 -26.67 27.85 -30.08
CA LEU A 333 -25.97 27.47 -28.86
C LEU A 333 -24.52 27.99 -28.87
N SER A 334 -23.80 27.87 -29.98
CA SER A 334 -22.48 28.47 -30.16
C SER A 334 -22.53 29.99 -30.06
N ALA A 335 -23.54 30.64 -30.64
CA ALA A 335 -23.73 32.09 -30.48
C ALA A 335 -24.00 32.49 -29.02
N LEU A 336 -24.80 31.72 -28.27
CA LEU A 336 -25.01 31.91 -26.84
C LEU A 336 -23.68 31.79 -26.08
N PHE A 337 -22.98 30.67 -26.25
CA PHE A 337 -21.73 30.38 -25.56
C PHE A 337 -20.66 31.44 -25.85
N ASN A 338 -20.46 31.78 -27.12
CA ASN A 338 -19.54 32.85 -27.53
C ASN A 338 -19.92 34.20 -26.91
N ARG A 339 -21.22 34.52 -26.83
CA ARG A 339 -21.69 35.75 -26.19
C ARG A 339 -21.39 35.75 -24.70
N VAL A 340 -21.65 34.64 -23.98
CA VAL A 340 -21.30 34.51 -22.55
C VAL A 340 -19.81 34.75 -22.34
N LEU A 341 -18.96 34.03 -23.08
CA LEU A 341 -17.50 34.16 -22.96
C LEU A 341 -17.03 35.57 -23.29
N THR A 342 -17.58 36.19 -24.34
CA THR A 342 -17.26 37.58 -24.70
C THR A 342 -17.64 38.54 -23.59
N GLN A 343 -18.80 38.39 -22.98
CA GLN A 343 -19.24 39.24 -21.88
C GLN A 343 -18.40 39.03 -20.62
N LEU A 344 -18.00 37.79 -20.30
CA LEU A 344 -17.09 37.49 -19.19
C LEU A 344 -15.71 38.13 -19.38
N VAL A 345 -15.15 38.04 -20.59
CA VAL A 345 -13.86 38.65 -20.93
C VAL A 345 -13.95 40.18 -20.94
N THR A 346 -15.01 40.75 -21.52
CA THR A 346 -15.18 42.20 -21.64
C THR A 346 -15.46 42.85 -20.28
N ASN A 347 -16.24 42.18 -19.43
CA ASN A 347 -16.61 42.65 -18.10
C ASN A 347 -15.75 42.00 -17.00
N CYS A 348 -14.54 41.51 -17.31
CA CYS A 348 -13.66 40.83 -16.37
C CYS A 348 -13.39 41.63 -15.08
N ARG A 349 -13.47 42.96 -15.18
CA ARG A 349 -13.28 43.91 -14.07
C ARG A 349 -14.43 43.94 -13.06
N LEU A 350 -15.60 43.42 -13.42
CA LEU A 350 -16.79 43.36 -12.59
C LEU A 350 -17.04 41.96 -12.00
N LEU A 351 -16.24 40.96 -12.40
CA LEU A 351 -16.43 39.58 -11.97
C LEU A 351 -16.08 39.42 -10.49
N SER A 352 -16.98 38.76 -9.75
CA SER A 352 -16.75 38.39 -8.36
C SER A 352 -15.80 37.21 -8.25
N ILE A 353 -15.16 37.06 -7.08
CA ILE A 353 -14.27 35.92 -6.80
C ILE A 353 -14.99 34.58 -7.01
N ARG A 354 -16.28 34.48 -6.67
CA ARG A 354 -17.11 33.30 -6.92
C ARG A 354 -17.16 32.92 -8.39
N VAL A 355 -17.30 33.90 -9.30
CA VAL A 355 -17.30 33.63 -10.74
C VAL A 355 -15.93 33.15 -11.21
N TYR A 356 -14.83 33.74 -10.73
CA TYR A 356 -13.49 33.24 -11.05
C TYR A 356 -13.26 31.80 -10.56
N LYS A 357 -13.67 31.46 -9.32
CA LYS A 357 -13.63 30.08 -8.80
C LYS A 357 -14.41 29.13 -9.70
N TYR A 358 -15.62 29.52 -10.11
CA TYR A 358 -16.46 28.75 -11.02
C TYR A 358 -15.76 28.52 -12.37
N LEU A 359 -15.13 29.54 -12.95
CA LEU A 359 -14.38 29.42 -14.21
C LEU A 359 -13.17 28.49 -14.09
N ILE A 360 -12.44 28.51 -12.97
CA ILE A 360 -11.36 27.54 -12.70
C ILE A 360 -11.92 26.11 -12.65
N GLN A 361 -12.99 25.91 -11.87
CA GLN A 361 -13.58 24.59 -11.64
C GLN A 361 -14.11 23.97 -12.94
N HIS A 362 -14.76 24.77 -13.78
CA HIS A 362 -15.38 24.33 -15.02
C HIS A 362 -14.51 24.55 -16.26
N ARG A 363 -13.21 24.81 -16.09
CA ARG A 363 -12.32 25.12 -17.23
C ARG A 363 -12.30 24.01 -18.29
N LYS A 364 -12.27 22.74 -17.86
CA LYS A 364 -12.32 21.59 -18.77
C LYS A 364 -13.65 21.49 -19.53
N ASP A 365 -14.76 21.83 -18.88
CA ASP A 365 -16.08 21.83 -19.51
C ASP A 365 -16.19 22.94 -20.55
N ILE A 366 -15.63 24.11 -20.25
CA ILE A 366 -15.50 25.23 -21.19
C ILE A 366 -14.67 24.81 -22.39
N GLU A 367 -13.49 24.21 -22.19
CA GLU A 367 -12.63 23.73 -23.28
C GLU A 367 -13.32 22.67 -24.14
N ASN A 368 -14.09 21.79 -23.52
CA ASN A 368 -14.83 20.76 -24.23
C ASN A 368 -15.90 21.37 -25.15
N VAL A 369 -16.80 22.21 -24.63
CA VAL A 369 -17.80 22.92 -25.44
C VAL A 369 -17.12 23.79 -26.50
N SER A 370 -15.98 24.39 -26.13
CA SER A 370 -15.19 25.21 -27.03
C SER A 370 -14.64 24.46 -28.23
N SER A 371 -14.26 23.19 -28.08
CA SER A 371 -13.75 22.37 -29.17
C SER A 371 -14.78 22.12 -30.29
N HIS A 372 -16.06 22.28 -29.97
CA HIS A 372 -17.19 22.14 -30.88
C HIS A 372 -17.75 23.50 -31.36
N CYS A 373 -17.18 24.61 -30.90
CA CYS A 373 -17.55 25.96 -31.31
C CYS A 373 -16.38 26.62 -32.06
N SER A 374 -16.67 27.37 -33.12
CA SER A 374 -15.65 28.26 -33.73
C SER A 374 -15.42 29.48 -32.84
N ILE A 375 -14.74 29.29 -31.71
CA ILE A 375 -14.38 30.38 -30.79
C ILE A 375 -13.19 31.15 -31.34
N ASP A 376 -13.24 32.47 -31.17
CA ASP A 376 -12.10 33.33 -31.43
C ASP A 376 -10.94 32.95 -30.50
N VAL A 377 -9.80 32.57 -31.09
CA VAL A 377 -8.56 32.24 -30.38
C VAL A 377 -8.19 33.33 -29.37
N ARG A 378 -8.44 34.61 -29.69
CA ARG A 378 -8.19 35.74 -28.79
C ARG A 378 -9.07 35.73 -27.55
N LEU A 379 -10.33 35.30 -27.67
CA LEU A 379 -11.24 35.16 -26.52
C LEU A 379 -10.76 34.04 -25.60
N SER A 380 -10.34 32.90 -26.16
CA SER A 380 -9.79 31.79 -25.37
C SER A 380 -8.54 32.22 -24.60
N GLN A 381 -7.59 32.86 -25.27
CA GLN A 381 -6.35 33.36 -24.66
C GLN A 381 -6.63 34.35 -23.52
N ARG A 382 -7.54 35.32 -23.73
CA ARG A 382 -7.91 36.26 -22.66
C ARG A 382 -8.59 35.58 -21.47
N LEU A 383 -9.43 34.57 -21.73
CA LEU A 383 -10.04 33.81 -20.64
C LEU A 383 -8.98 33.04 -19.85
N ASP A 384 -7.96 32.49 -20.52
CA ASP A 384 -6.81 31.86 -19.86
C ASP A 384 -6.02 32.82 -18.98
N GLU A 385 -5.75 34.04 -19.48
CA GLU A 385 -5.08 35.10 -18.71
C GLU A 385 -5.87 35.43 -17.43
N ILE A 386 -7.18 35.65 -17.55
CA ILE A 386 -8.10 35.95 -16.44
C ILE A 386 -8.11 34.83 -15.39
N VAL A 387 -8.23 33.58 -15.85
CA VAL A 387 -8.27 32.39 -14.98
C VAL A 387 -6.92 32.16 -14.28
N ASN A 388 -5.81 32.33 -14.99
CA ASN A 388 -4.47 32.17 -14.44
C ASN A 388 -4.12 33.26 -13.42
N GLU A 389 -4.55 34.51 -13.66
CA GLU A 389 -4.35 35.61 -12.72
C GLU A 389 -5.02 35.33 -11.37
N TYR A 390 -6.28 34.88 -11.37
CA TYR A 390 -6.96 34.48 -10.13
C TYR A 390 -6.35 33.22 -9.51
N ARG A 391 -5.88 32.26 -10.31
CA ARG A 391 -5.21 31.06 -9.82
C ARG A 391 -3.97 31.41 -9.01
N GLN A 392 -3.05 32.20 -9.58
CA GLN A 392 -1.83 32.66 -8.90
C GLN A 392 -2.16 33.41 -7.61
N PHE A 393 -3.14 34.31 -7.65
CA PHE A 393 -3.63 34.99 -6.46
C PHE A 393 -4.11 33.98 -5.41
N SER A 394 -4.99 33.06 -5.78
CA SER A 394 -5.57 32.08 -4.85
C SER A 394 -4.51 31.16 -4.23
N GLU A 395 -3.50 30.73 -5.01
CA GLU A 395 -2.39 29.91 -4.55
C GLU A 395 -1.54 30.64 -3.52
N LEU A 396 -1.22 31.91 -3.76
CA LEU A 396 -0.48 32.76 -2.82
C LEU A 396 -1.22 32.92 -1.49
N ILE A 397 -2.53 33.22 -1.54
CA ILE A 397 -3.36 33.38 -0.34
C ILE A 397 -3.46 32.05 0.43
N ASN A 398 -3.63 30.93 -0.28
CA ASN A 398 -3.70 29.61 0.33
C ASN A 398 -2.38 29.20 0.97
N MET A 399 -1.23 29.51 0.34
CA MET A 399 0.09 29.29 0.96
C MET A 399 0.23 30.09 2.25
N PHE A 400 -0.13 31.38 2.23
CA PHE A 400 -0.13 32.22 3.43
C PHE A 400 -1.02 31.64 4.53
N LYS A 401 -2.25 31.23 4.22
CA LYS A 401 -3.16 30.60 5.20
C LYS A 401 -2.55 29.36 5.86
N ARG A 402 -1.87 28.51 5.07
CA ARG A 402 -1.26 27.27 5.57
C ARG A 402 -0.06 27.53 6.48
N ILE A 403 0.76 28.54 6.20
CA ILE A 403 1.90 28.86 7.07
C ILE A 403 1.50 29.67 8.30
N HIS A 404 0.36 30.37 8.24
CA HIS A 404 -0.08 31.28 9.29
C HIS A 404 -0.30 30.59 10.64
N SER A 405 -0.85 29.36 10.67
CA SER A 405 -1.13 28.67 11.93
C SER A 405 0.12 28.30 12.71
N ASP A 406 1.14 27.80 12.00
CA ASP A 406 2.22 27.05 12.63
C ASP A 406 3.57 27.77 12.58
N TYR A 407 3.74 28.73 11.67
CA TYR A 407 5.04 29.35 11.39
C TYR A 407 5.06 30.88 11.56
N LEU A 408 3.91 31.55 11.65
CA LEU A 408 3.82 33.00 11.79
C LEU A 408 3.39 33.41 13.21
N LEU A 409 3.93 34.53 13.68
CA LEU A 409 3.53 35.14 14.95
C LEU A 409 2.55 36.28 14.68
N GLU A 410 1.43 36.32 15.40
CA GLU A 410 0.36 37.30 15.22
C GLU A 410 0.82 38.77 15.32
N TYR A 411 1.85 39.04 16.13
CA TYR A 411 2.38 40.40 16.29
C TYR A 411 3.44 40.77 15.25
N ASP A 412 3.92 39.82 14.44
CA ASP A 412 4.82 40.05 13.29
C ASP A 412 4.02 40.38 12.00
N LEU A 413 2.70 40.19 12.05
CA LEU A 413 1.78 40.42 10.94
C LEU A 413 1.15 41.81 11.01
N PRO A 414 1.16 42.57 9.89
CA PRO A 414 0.32 43.75 9.73
C PRO A 414 -1.17 43.42 9.95
N ASP A 415 -1.92 44.35 10.53
CA ASP A 415 -3.34 44.13 10.81
C ASP A 415 -4.17 43.87 9.54
N GLN A 416 -3.79 44.46 8.41
CA GLN A 416 -4.45 44.18 7.13
C GLN A 416 -4.20 42.76 6.61
N LEU A 417 -3.00 42.20 6.83
CA LEU A 417 -2.67 40.82 6.44
C LEU A 417 -3.47 39.79 7.25
N LYS A 418 -3.85 40.10 8.50
CA LYS A 418 -4.69 39.22 9.33
C LYS A 418 -6.08 38.99 8.72
N ILE A 419 -6.59 39.96 7.94
CA ILE A 419 -7.89 39.86 7.26
C ILE A 419 -7.89 38.72 6.23
N PHE A 420 -6.72 38.36 5.67
CA PHE A 420 -6.61 37.30 4.67
C PHE A 420 -7.01 35.92 5.22
N LYS A 421 -6.98 35.75 6.56
CA LYS A 421 -7.50 34.56 7.25
C LYS A 421 -8.99 34.35 7.00
N GLN A 422 -9.73 35.44 6.82
CA GLN A 422 -11.17 35.47 6.54
C GLN A 422 -11.47 35.67 5.04
N SER A 423 -10.49 35.48 4.15
CA SER A 423 -10.69 35.68 2.70
C SER A 423 -11.76 34.79 2.07
N ASP A 424 -12.23 33.75 2.76
CA ASP A 424 -13.38 32.96 2.34
C ASP A 424 -14.69 33.78 2.33
N THR A 425 -14.72 34.90 3.06
CA THR A 425 -15.85 35.87 3.02
C THR A 425 -15.84 36.76 1.78
N TRP A 426 -14.78 36.73 0.96
CA TRP A 426 -14.64 37.59 -0.21
C TRP A 426 -15.34 37.07 -1.47
N GLU A 427 -16.02 35.92 -1.41
CA GLU A 427 -16.61 35.28 -2.60
C GLU A 427 -17.53 36.19 -3.41
N THR A 428 -18.32 37.03 -2.75
CA THR A 428 -19.25 37.97 -3.40
C THR A 428 -18.59 39.27 -3.85
N GLN A 429 -17.35 39.53 -3.44
CA GLN A 429 -16.63 40.75 -3.78
C GLN A 429 -16.02 40.68 -5.18
N VAL A 430 -15.93 41.83 -5.85
CA VAL A 430 -15.26 41.99 -7.15
C VAL A 430 -13.77 41.72 -7.01
N PHE A 431 -13.25 40.73 -7.74
CA PHE A 431 -11.85 40.27 -7.60
C PHE A 431 -10.83 41.40 -7.79
N LEU A 432 -10.98 42.23 -8.83
CA LEU A 432 -10.04 43.32 -9.06
C LEU A 432 -10.09 44.40 -7.99
N ARG A 433 -11.26 44.64 -7.35
CA ARG A 433 -11.34 45.56 -6.21
C ARG A 433 -10.62 44.97 -5.00
N VAL A 434 -10.77 43.67 -4.73
CA VAL A 434 -10.03 42.99 -3.65
C VAL A 434 -8.52 43.06 -3.91
N LYS A 435 -8.09 42.77 -5.14
CA LYS A 435 -6.68 42.83 -5.54
C LYS A 435 -6.10 44.24 -5.40
N GLU A 436 -6.88 45.27 -5.72
CA GLU A 436 -6.46 46.66 -5.57
C GLU A 436 -6.42 47.11 -4.11
N ASN A 437 -7.44 46.78 -3.33
CA ASN A 437 -7.56 47.15 -1.91
C ASN A 437 -6.42 46.57 -1.06
N TYR A 438 -5.89 45.41 -1.45
CA TYR A 438 -4.81 44.71 -0.76
C TYR A 438 -3.53 44.60 -1.59
N ARG A 439 -3.31 45.56 -2.50
CA ARG A 439 -2.18 45.52 -3.43
C ARG A 439 -0.84 45.41 -2.70
N ASP A 440 -0.65 46.18 -1.65
CA ASP A 440 0.60 46.25 -0.89
C ASP A 440 0.84 44.94 -0.12
N GLU A 441 -0.19 44.35 0.48
CA GLU A 441 -0.13 43.05 1.15
C GLU A 441 0.18 41.91 0.17
N ILE A 442 -0.42 41.93 -1.02
CA ILE A 442 -0.14 40.93 -2.07
C ILE A 442 1.31 41.05 -2.55
N GLN A 443 1.81 42.28 -2.75
CA GLN A 443 3.22 42.50 -3.10
C GLN A 443 4.16 42.02 -2.00
N LEU A 444 3.81 42.26 -0.73
CA LEU A 444 4.57 41.75 0.40
C LEU A 444 4.59 40.22 0.44
N LEU A 445 3.44 39.55 0.26
CA LEU A 445 3.39 38.09 0.20
C LEU A 445 4.20 37.52 -0.97
N ASN A 446 4.16 38.16 -2.14
CA ASN A 446 4.98 37.75 -3.29
C ASN A 446 6.48 37.79 -2.98
N LEU A 447 6.97 38.78 -2.22
CA LEU A 447 8.37 38.86 -1.79
C LEU A 447 8.79 37.63 -0.95
N TYR A 448 7.85 37.03 -0.23
CA TYR A 448 8.07 35.88 0.64
C TYR A 448 7.62 34.55 0.04
N GLU A 449 7.04 34.53 -1.17
CA GLU A 449 6.42 33.35 -1.79
C GLU A 449 7.33 32.12 -1.76
N GLN A 450 8.57 32.27 -2.24
CA GLN A 450 9.53 31.16 -2.28
C GLN A 450 9.89 30.63 -0.89
N LYS A 451 9.91 31.51 0.13
CA LYS A 451 10.17 31.11 1.51
C LYS A 451 8.99 30.34 2.08
N MET A 452 7.76 30.83 1.85
CA MET A 452 6.53 30.12 2.24
C MET A 452 6.46 28.74 1.59
N LYS A 453 6.78 28.65 0.29
CA LYS A 453 6.82 27.38 -0.45
C LYS A 453 7.82 26.40 0.16
N THR A 454 9.05 26.86 0.42
CA THR A 454 10.11 26.04 1.05
C THR A 454 9.67 25.51 2.42
N ILE A 455 9.01 26.35 3.24
CA ILE A 455 8.48 25.94 4.55
C ILE A 455 7.41 24.86 4.37
N LEU A 456 6.48 25.03 3.44
CA LEU A 456 5.42 24.04 3.21
C LEU A 456 5.97 22.70 2.70
N GLU A 457 6.98 22.71 1.83
CA GLU A 457 7.67 21.51 1.37
C GLU A 457 8.37 20.76 2.52
N ARG A 458 8.92 21.51 3.49
CA ARG A 458 9.63 20.96 4.67
C ARG A 458 8.74 20.73 5.88
N SER A 459 7.48 21.15 5.85
CA SER A 459 6.57 21.12 7.00
C SER A 459 6.29 19.72 7.55
N GLN A 460 6.53 18.68 6.73
CA GLN A 460 6.39 17.28 7.14
C GLN A 460 7.60 16.76 7.92
N SER A 461 8.75 17.44 7.87
CA SER A 461 9.94 17.07 8.66
C SER A 461 9.76 17.48 10.12
N LEU A 462 9.87 16.52 11.02
CA LEU A 462 9.90 16.78 12.46
C LEU A 462 11.12 17.61 12.85
N MET A 463 12.28 17.31 12.25
CA MET A 463 13.52 18.04 12.52
C MET A 463 13.42 19.51 12.09
N PHE A 464 12.86 19.79 10.92
CA PHE A 464 12.60 21.16 10.46
C PHE A 464 11.72 21.92 11.46
N ASN A 465 10.63 21.29 11.90
CA ASN A 465 9.67 21.92 12.81
C ASN A 465 10.28 22.22 14.19
N GLU A 466 11.12 21.33 14.73
CA GLU A 466 11.80 21.56 16.01
C GLU A 466 12.86 22.66 15.92
N ILE A 467 13.66 22.67 14.85
CA ILE A 467 14.62 23.77 14.61
C ILE A 467 13.88 25.09 14.46
N TRP A 468 12.78 25.10 13.68
CA TRP A 468 11.94 26.27 13.52
C TRP A 468 11.42 26.79 14.86
N LYS A 469 10.81 25.93 15.69
CA LYS A 469 10.30 26.31 17.03
C LYS A 469 11.40 26.89 17.92
N LYS A 470 12.61 26.33 17.88
CA LYS A 470 13.76 26.82 18.65
C LYS A 470 14.20 28.21 18.18
N CYS A 471 14.38 28.41 16.87
CA CYS A 471 14.71 29.70 16.28
C CYS A 471 13.60 30.74 16.53
N ASN A 472 12.34 30.32 16.45
CA ASN A 472 11.18 31.17 16.68
C ASN A 472 11.15 31.66 18.15
N THR A 473 11.38 30.76 19.11
CA THR A 473 11.43 31.09 20.55
C THR A 473 12.57 32.06 20.88
N GLN A 474 13.71 31.97 20.19
CA GLN A 474 14.82 32.93 20.34
C GLN A 474 14.48 34.33 19.81
N CYS A 475 13.51 34.42 18.90
CA CYS A 475 13.10 35.69 18.29
C CYS A 475 11.89 36.34 18.97
N THR A 476 11.24 35.69 19.97
CA THR A 476 9.99 36.21 20.56
C THR A 476 10.14 37.51 21.35
N THR A 477 11.36 37.88 21.72
CA THR A 477 11.65 39.12 22.48
C THR A 477 11.93 40.31 21.56
N ILE A 478 12.09 40.08 20.25
CA ILE A 478 12.40 41.11 19.27
C ILE A 478 11.12 41.86 18.93
N ARG A 479 11.15 43.19 19.07
CA ARG A 479 10.10 44.08 18.57
C ARG A 479 10.65 44.92 17.45
N ASP A 480 10.62 44.38 16.24
CA ASP A 480 10.87 45.14 15.01
C ASP A 480 9.55 45.75 14.51
N LYS A 481 9.64 46.83 13.73
CA LYS A 481 8.49 47.48 13.10
C LYS A 481 8.29 47.04 11.65
N GLN A 482 9.25 46.34 11.05
CA GLN A 482 9.14 45.83 9.69
C GLN A 482 8.22 44.59 9.64
N PRO A 483 7.20 44.56 8.76
CA PRO A 483 6.34 43.40 8.56
C PRO A 483 7.11 42.12 8.21
N LEU A 484 6.72 40.99 8.80
CA LEU A 484 7.32 39.67 8.55
C LEU A 484 8.84 39.62 8.86
N PHE A 485 9.34 40.52 9.71
CA PHE A 485 10.76 40.54 10.05
C PHE A 485 11.15 39.29 10.84
N ILE A 486 10.35 38.90 11.83
CA ILE A 486 10.62 37.72 12.65
C ILE A 486 10.53 36.48 11.77
N PHE A 487 9.49 36.36 10.95
CA PHE A 487 9.36 35.28 9.96
C PHE A 487 10.62 35.15 9.08
N ASN A 488 11.08 36.27 8.52
CA ASN A 488 12.27 36.29 7.68
C ASN A 488 13.53 35.84 8.44
N LYS A 489 13.70 36.34 9.66
CA LYS A 489 14.84 36.01 10.51
C LYS A 489 14.82 34.54 10.90
N VAL A 490 13.70 34.02 11.40
CA VAL A 490 13.53 32.62 11.79
C VAL A 490 13.76 31.70 10.60
N PHE A 491 13.27 32.06 9.40
CA PHE A 491 13.54 31.29 8.19
C PHE A 491 15.03 31.24 7.85
N ASN A 492 15.73 32.39 7.90
CA ASN A 492 17.16 32.45 7.61
C ASN A 492 17.98 31.68 8.67
N ASP A 493 17.65 31.82 9.95
CA ASP A 493 18.33 31.13 11.06
C ASP A 493 18.10 29.61 10.98
N THR A 494 16.87 29.19 10.65
CA THR A 494 16.52 27.77 10.42
C THR A 494 17.29 27.21 9.23
N ASN A 495 17.33 27.95 8.10
CA ASN A 495 18.12 27.52 6.94
C ASN A 495 19.60 27.50 7.22
N HIS A 496 20.15 28.44 7.99
CA HIS A 496 21.55 28.41 8.39
C HIS A 496 21.84 27.20 9.29
N ALA A 497 20.93 26.86 10.21
CA ALA A 497 21.05 25.64 11.02
C ALA A 497 20.99 24.36 10.16
N LEU A 498 20.11 24.32 9.15
CA LEU A 498 20.04 23.22 8.19
C LEU A 498 21.24 23.17 7.23
N GLU A 499 21.77 24.31 6.79
CA GLU A 499 22.97 24.36 5.98
C GLU A 499 24.21 23.95 6.78
N ASN A 500 24.27 24.24 8.08
CA ASN A 500 25.26 23.65 8.97
C ASN A 500 25.08 22.13 9.10
N PHE A 501 23.85 21.63 9.00
CA PHE A 501 23.59 20.19 8.88
C PHE A 501 24.02 19.65 7.52
N LYS A 502 23.96 20.46 6.45
CA LYS A 502 24.27 20.10 5.04
C LYS A 502 25.76 20.20 4.67
N GLN A 503 26.49 21.25 5.08
CA GLN A 503 27.93 21.43 4.79
C GLN A 503 28.80 20.32 5.38
N VAL A 504 28.20 19.51 6.23
CA VAL A 504 28.74 18.33 6.88
C VAL A 504 28.68 17.06 5.97
N HIS A 505 28.29 17.23 4.69
CA HIS A 505 28.39 16.19 3.66
C HIS A 505 29.74 16.15 2.94
N ASN A 506 30.51 17.24 2.93
CA ASN A 506 31.87 17.21 2.36
C ASN A 506 32.95 16.79 3.38
N ILE A 507 32.63 16.78 4.69
CA ILE A 507 33.46 16.24 5.77
C ILE A 507 32.51 15.60 6.81
N PRO A 508 32.60 14.28 7.06
CA PRO A 508 31.50 13.43 7.50
C PRO A 508 30.97 13.79 8.89
N PHE A 509 29.71 14.25 9.03
CA PHE A 509 28.99 14.36 10.32
C PHE A 509 29.81 14.87 11.52
N GLY A 510 30.81 15.71 11.26
CA GLY A 510 31.92 15.99 12.17
C GLY A 510 31.50 16.85 13.35
N SER A 511 30.49 17.69 13.15
CA SER A 511 29.93 18.63 14.12
C SER A 511 28.59 18.20 14.69
N LEU A 512 27.95 17.16 14.15
CA LEU A 512 26.63 16.73 14.62
C LEU A 512 26.77 16.16 16.03
N LYS A 513 26.09 16.79 16.98
CA LYS A 513 26.16 16.37 18.37
C LYS A 513 25.03 15.40 18.71
N TYR A 514 25.18 14.67 19.81
CA TYR A 514 24.16 13.69 20.19
C TYR A 514 22.86 14.34 20.65
N ARG A 515 22.88 15.55 21.22
CA ARG A 515 21.66 16.29 21.59
C ARG A 515 20.89 16.79 20.37
N ASP A 516 21.61 17.10 19.28
CA ASP A 516 20.97 17.42 17.99
C ASP A 516 20.23 16.21 17.43
N LEU A 517 20.77 15.02 17.69
CA LEU A 517 20.11 13.75 17.42
C LEU A 517 19.03 13.42 18.46
N GLU A 518 19.14 13.82 19.73
CA GLU A 518 18.11 13.54 20.75
C GLU A 518 16.73 14.12 20.39
N LEU A 519 16.69 15.23 19.64
CA LEU A 519 15.46 15.80 19.06
C LEU A 519 14.70 14.83 18.13
N VAL A 520 15.39 13.80 17.64
CA VAL A 520 14.91 12.74 16.73
C VAL A 520 14.64 11.42 17.48
N TYR A 521 15.11 11.26 18.73
CA TYR A 521 15.30 9.95 19.37
C TYR A 521 14.23 9.54 20.38
N THR A 522 13.38 10.46 20.82
CA THR A 522 12.51 10.21 21.99
C THR A 522 11.59 9.01 21.79
N ASP A 523 11.24 8.66 20.54
CA ASP A 523 10.31 7.57 20.23
C ASP A 523 10.97 6.24 19.80
N TYR A 524 12.26 6.23 19.43
CA TYR A 524 12.93 5.05 18.83
C TYR A 524 14.19 4.56 19.58
N SER A 525 14.39 5.01 20.81
CA SER A 525 15.61 4.83 21.62
C SER A 525 16.16 3.40 21.73
N ASN A 526 15.35 2.36 21.45
CA ASN A 526 15.75 0.96 21.56
C ASN A 526 16.00 0.25 20.21
N ASN A 527 15.84 0.91 19.05
CA ASN A 527 15.98 0.25 17.74
C ASN A 527 16.88 1.05 16.77
N PRO A 528 18.17 0.69 16.61
CA PRO A 528 19.09 1.33 15.66
C PRO A 528 18.59 1.30 14.21
N ASN A 529 17.87 0.25 13.81
CA ASN A 529 17.29 0.17 12.46
C ASN A 529 16.13 1.17 12.28
N GLY A 530 15.44 1.54 13.36
CA GLY A 530 14.40 2.57 13.35
C GLY A 530 14.98 3.95 13.07
N ILE A 531 16.18 4.24 13.60
CA ILE A 531 16.87 5.54 13.41
C ILE A 531 17.24 5.73 11.94
N LYS A 532 17.75 4.69 11.29
CA LYS A 532 18.11 4.75 9.87
C LYS A 532 16.88 5.06 9.00
N THR A 533 15.80 4.31 9.16
CA THR A 533 14.56 4.52 8.38
C THR A 533 14.01 5.92 8.61
N PHE A 534 13.99 6.37 9.87
CA PHE A 534 13.52 7.71 10.23
C PHE A 534 14.37 8.81 9.58
N LEU A 535 15.70 8.71 9.65
CA LEU A 535 16.60 9.70 9.02
C LEU A 535 16.40 9.76 7.51
N ILE A 536 16.22 8.62 6.84
CA ILE A 536 15.93 8.59 5.40
C ILE A 536 14.63 9.34 5.09
N ASP A 537 13.58 9.11 5.87
CA ASP A 537 12.29 9.76 5.67
C ASP A 537 12.36 11.27 5.96
N GLU A 538 13.04 11.69 7.03
CA GLU A 538 13.28 13.12 7.30
C GLU A 538 14.09 13.79 6.19
N MET A 539 15.11 13.11 5.65
CA MET A 539 15.95 13.67 4.59
C MET A 539 15.21 13.88 3.28
N LYS A 540 14.15 13.11 2.99
CA LYS A 540 13.27 13.36 1.83
C LYS A 540 12.62 14.73 1.90
N HIS A 541 12.26 15.16 3.11
CA HIS A 541 11.62 16.44 3.35
C HIS A 541 12.63 17.58 3.48
N LEU A 542 13.75 17.36 4.18
CA LEU A 542 14.77 18.40 4.42
C LEU A 542 15.57 18.76 3.15
N PHE A 543 16.00 17.73 2.41
CA PHE A 543 16.86 17.82 1.24
C PHE A 543 16.22 17.05 0.07
N PRO A 544 15.10 17.55 -0.49
CA PRO A 544 14.41 16.90 -1.61
C PRO A 544 15.32 16.75 -2.84
N GLU A 545 16.36 17.59 -2.96
CA GLU A 545 17.36 17.56 -4.04
C GLU A 545 18.35 16.39 -3.97
N TYR A 546 18.41 15.65 -2.85
CA TYR A 546 19.29 14.48 -2.73
C TYR A 546 18.69 13.24 -3.37
N GLU A 547 19.51 12.49 -4.08
CA GLU A 547 19.14 11.17 -4.59
C GLU A 547 19.02 10.17 -3.44
N ASP A 548 18.20 9.14 -3.61
CA ASP A 548 17.95 8.14 -2.56
C ASP A 548 19.23 7.41 -2.12
N GLU A 549 20.19 7.19 -3.03
CA GLU A 549 21.50 6.62 -2.72
C GLU A 549 22.30 7.49 -1.73
N GLN A 550 22.30 8.81 -1.95
CA GLN A 550 22.99 9.76 -1.07
C GLN A 550 22.35 9.77 0.32
N ARG A 551 21.01 9.80 0.38
CA ARG A 551 20.26 9.74 1.66
C ARG A 551 20.59 8.46 2.43
N GLN A 552 20.67 7.34 1.72
CA GLN A 552 20.99 6.04 2.30
C GLN A 552 22.42 6.00 2.86
N GLU A 553 23.40 6.51 2.12
CA GLU A 553 24.80 6.59 2.56
C GLU A 553 24.93 7.40 3.84
N ILE A 554 24.28 8.57 3.89
CA ILE A 554 24.25 9.45 5.04
C ILE A 554 23.64 8.76 6.26
N ALA A 555 22.46 8.14 6.10
CA ALA A 555 21.78 7.46 7.19
C ALA A 555 22.60 6.26 7.71
N ASN A 556 23.25 5.50 6.83
CA ASN A 556 24.15 4.41 7.19
C ASN A 556 25.36 4.90 8.00
N ASN A 557 25.96 6.01 7.61
CA ASN A 557 27.11 6.60 8.29
C ASN A 557 26.75 7.00 9.72
N VAL A 558 25.61 7.68 9.89
CA VAL A 558 25.09 8.05 11.20
C VAL A 558 24.78 6.81 12.04
N GLU A 559 24.07 5.81 11.48
CA GLU A 559 23.77 4.55 12.18
C GLU A 559 25.03 3.84 12.72
N GLN A 560 26.09 3.76 11.92
CA GLN A 560 27.36 3.14 12.33
C GLN A 560 28.00 3.88 13.51
N LYS A 561 28.05 5.21 13.46
CA LYS A 561 28.62 6.04 14.56
C LYS A 561 27.83 5.92 15.85
N LEU A 562 26.51 5.74 15.75
CA LEU A 562 25.65 5.51 16.90
C LEU A 562 25.89 4.16 17.55
N LYS A 563 26.02 3.10 16.75
CA LYS A 563 26.41 1.77 17.25
C LYS A 563 27.74 1.82 17.98
N LYS A 564 28.73 2.54 17.42
CA LYS A 564 30.03 2.76 18.07
C LYS A 564 29.90 3.47 19.42
N LYS A 565 29.02 4.48 19.57
CA LYS A 565 28.75 5.09 20.90
C LYS A 565 28.21 4.09 21.90
N THR A 566 27.24 3.27 21.51
CA THR A 566 26.67 2.28 22.42
C THR A 566 27.75 1.30 22.87
N HIS A 567 28.54 0.76 21.94
CA HIS A 567 29.66 -0.11 22.27
C HIS A 567 30.72 0.59 23.13
N LEU A 568 31.06 1.84 22.83
CA LEU A 568 31.98 2.64 23.62
C LEU A 568 31.50 2.80 25.06
N LYS A 569 30.21 3.12 25.28
CA LYS A 569 29.63 3.21 26.64
C LYS A 569 29.73 1.89 27.40
N GLU A 570 29.54 0.77 26.73
CA GLU A 570 29.66 -0.55 27.33
C GLU A 570 31.12 -0.93 27.64
N GLN A 571 32.06 -0.58 26.76
CA GLN A 571 33.47 -0.95 26.86
C GLN A 571 34.27 -0.02 27.77
N LEU A 572 33.85 1.24 27.91
CA LEU A 572 34.60 2.29 28.62
C LEU A 572 35.03 1.87 30.03
N PRO A 573 34.18 1.32 30.91
CA PRO A 573 34.62 0.85 32.23
C PRO A 573 35.73 -0.20 32.14
N SER A 574 35.63 -1.12 31.19
CA SER A 574 36.59 -2.20 31.01
C SER A 574 37.94 -1.71 30.50
N TRP A 575 37.96 -0.70 29.63
CA TRP A 575 39.19 -0.07 29.18
C TRP A 575 39.86 0.78 30.26
N ILE A 576 39.08 1.45 31.11
CA ILE A 576 39.61 2.15 32.29
C ILE A 576 40.32 1.16 33.22
N GLU A 577 39.70 -0.01 33.47
CA GLU A 577 40.34 -1.07 34.26
C GLU A 577 41.58 -1.65 33.58
N LEU A 578 41.55 -1.89 32.26
CA LEU A 578 42.72 -2.34 31.51
C LEU A 578 43.89 -1.35 31.65
N LYS A 579 43.63 -0.04 31.57
CA LYS A 579 44.66 0.98 31.77
C LYS A 579 45.31 0.82 33.15
N LYS A 580 44.49 0.74 34.20
CA LYS A 580 44.96 0.58 35.58
C LYS A 580 45.78 -0.69 35.78
N VAL A 581 45.28 -1.83 35.29
CA VAL A 581 45.98 -3.12 35.41
C VAL A 581 47.29 -3.12 34.63
N THR A 582 47.33 -2.52 33.44
CA THR A 582 48.55 -2.43 32.62
C THR A 582 49.62 -1.58 33.31
N GLU A 583 49.25 -0.40 33.81
CA GLU A 583 50.16 0.47 34.56
C GLU A 583 50.67 -0.21 35.84
N GLN A 584 49.81 -0.97 36.52
CA GLN A 584 50.19 -1.74 37.70
C GLN A 584 51.16 -2.87 37.34
N MET A 585 50.84 -3.68 36.32
CA MET A 585 51.66 -4.78 35.80
C MET A 585 53.06 -4.33 35.37
N LYS A 586 53.17 -3.15 34.75
CA LYS A 586 54.46 -2.56 34.39
C LYS A 586 55.38 -2.40 35.61
N LYS A 587 54.86 -1.98 36.77
CA LYS A 587 55.69 -1.63 37.94
C LYS A 587 56.53 -2.81 38.46
N TYR A 588 56.02 -4.02 38.35
CA TYR A 588 56.68 -5.24 38.81
C TYR A 588 57.18 -6.15 37.68
N HIS A 589 56.99 -5.78 36.41
CA HIS A 589 57.53 -6.56 35.30
C HIS A 589 59.07 -6.68 35.41
N PRO A 590 59.67 -7.86 35.18
CA PRO A 590 61.13 -8.04 35.28
C PRO A 590 61.92 -7.05 34.38
N HIS A 591 61.37 -6.78 33.21
CA HIS A 591 61.91 -5.84 32.20
C HIS A 591 61.22 -4.45 32.21
N LYS A 592 60.72 -3.99 33.36
CA LYS A 592 59.94 -2.73 33.45
C LYS A 592 60.60 -1.50 32.84
N ASP A 593 61.93 -1.41 32.89
CA ASP A 593 62.71 -0.28 32.39
C ASP A 593 62.86 -0.32 30.84
N GLU A 594 62.62 -1.49 30.24
CA GLU A 594 62.64 -1.70 28.79
C GLU A 594 61.29 -1.40 28.14
N ILE A 595 60.18 -1.58 28.87
CA ILE A 595 58.81 -1.33 28.38
C ILE A 595 58.55 0.17 28.29
N LYS A 596 58.53 0.71 27.07
CA LYS A 596 58.30 2.14 26.81
C LYS A 596 56.83 2.46 26.58
N GLU A 597 56.47 3.72 26.79
CA GLU A 597 55.17 4.22 26.32
C GLU A 597 55.28 4.50 24.82
N ASP A 598 54.56 3.73 24.02
CA ASP A 598 54.48 3.88 22.58
C ASP A 598 53.34 4.82 22.15
N GLU A 599 53.36 5.23 20.89
CA GLU A 599 52.35 6.12 20.31
C GLU A 599 50.94 5.54 20.39
N LYS A 600 50.76 4.22 20.27
CA LYS A 600 49.42 3.60 20.37
C LYS A 600 48.92 3.65 21.81
N TRP A 601 49.78 3.41 22.80
CA TRP A 601 49.40 3.58 24.20
C TRP A 601 49.02 5.03 24.52
N GLN A 602 49.78 6.01 24.05
CA GLN A 602 49.46 7.43 24.25
C GLN A 602 48.13 7.81 23.57
N LYS A 603 47.90 7.31 22.35
CA LYS A 603 46.64 7.48 21.60
C LYS A 603 45.45 6.90 22.38
N TYR A 604 45.59 5.69 22.91
CA TYR A 604 44.60 5.03 23.78
C TYR A 604 44.29 5.84 25.04
N VAL A 605 45.33 6.26 25.78
CA VAL A 605 45.15 7.03 27.02
C VAL A 605 44.47 8.38 26.74
N LYS A 606 44.84 9.05 25.64
CA LYS A 606 44.21 10.31 25.21
C LYS A 606 42.74 10.13 24.81
N ALA A 607 42.43 9.07 24.06
CA ALA A 607 41.05 8.74 23.68
C ALA A 607 40.18 8.44 24.92
N LEU A 608 40.70 7.68 25.88
CA LEU A 608 40.01 7.40 27.14
C LEU A 608 39.76 8.66 27.97
N ALA A 609 40.79 9.49 28.18
CA ALA A 609 40.66 10.71 28.99
C ALA A 609 39.58 11.64 28.42
N ARG A 610 39.56 11.81 27.10
CA ARG A 610 38.54 12.60 26.41
C ARG A 610 37.13 12.05 26.60
N MET A 611 36.98 10.72 26.54
CA MET A 611 35.67 10.08 26.74
C MET A 611 35.20 10.15 28.18
N GLU A 612 36.09 9.95 29.16
CA GLU A 612 35.79 10.12 30.57
C GLU A 612 35.32 11.54 30.87
N GLU A 613 36.04 12.55 30.39
CA GLU A 613 35.69 13.96 30.59
C GLU A 613 34.28 14.25 30.07
N VAL A 614 33.96 13.76 28.89
CA VAL A 614 32.65 14.02 28.29
C VAL A 614 31.53 13.26 28.95
N THR A 615 31.76 12.03 29.39
CA THR A 615 30.76 11.32 30.20
C THR A 615 30.47 12.00 31.53
N ARG A 616 31.37 12.86 32.05
CA ARG A 616 31.19 13.58 33.31
C ARG A 616 30.52 14.95 33.16
N ILE A 617 30.85 15.71 32.11
CA ILE A 617 30.43 17.12 31.99
C ILE A 617 29.02 17.27 31.39
N ASP A 618 28.40 16.18 30.90
CA ASP A 618 27.16 16.24 30.09
C ASP A 618 27.27 17.21 28.89
N GLU A 619 28.53 17.46 28.49
CA GLU A 619 28.88 18.23 27.32
C GLU A 619 28.66 17.35 26.09
N ASP A 620 27.83 17.86 25.19
CA ASP A 620 27.42 17.12 24.01
C ASP A 620 28.57 17.07 22.98
N ILE A 621 29.30 15.94 22.95
CA ILE A 621 30.33 15.63 21.95
C ILE A 621 29.67 15.41 20.56
N SER A 622 30.40 15.73 19.49
CA SER A 622 30.03 15.29 18.15
C SER A 622 30.18 13.78 17.91
N ILE A 623 29.22 13.19 17.20
CA ILE A 623 29.19 11.74 16.94
C ILE A 623 30.46 11.21 16.27
N GLU A 624 31.12 12.05 15.48
CA GLU A 624 32.40 11.76 14.83
C GLU A 624 33.52 11.60 15.86
N GLN A 625 33.64 12.54 16.81
CA GLN A 625 34.68 12.48 17.83
C GLN A 625 34.53 11.26 18.74
N THR A 626 33.29 10.89 19.09
CA THR A 626 33.02 9.66 19.84
C THR A 626 33.35 8.42 19.03
N SER A 627 32.98 8.37 17.74
CA SER A 627 33.36 7.28 16.84
C SER A 627 34.88 7.14 16.75
N GLN A 628 35.61 8.25 16.59
CA GLN A 628 37.05 8.24 16.50
C GLN A 628 37.70 7.76 17.80
N CYS A 629 37.22 8.18 18.97
CA CYS A 629 37.74 7.68 20.24
C CYS A 629 37.51 6.17 20.40
N TYR A 630 36.37 5.65 19.93
CA TYR A 630 36.11 4.21 19.90
C TYR A 630 37.09 3.48 18.99
N ASP A 631 37.24 3.96 17.75
CA ASP A 631 38.15 3.35 16.76
C ASP A 631 39.60 3.37 17.25
N ASP A 632 40.02 4.49 17.86
CA ASP A 632 41.35 4.64 18.44
C ASP A 632 41.58 3.61 19.57
N CYS A 633 40.62 3.43 20.48
CA CYS A 633 40.74 2.43 21.54
C CYS A 633 40.80 1.00 20.99
N ILE A 634 39.92 0.66 20.04
CA ILE A 634 39.87 -0.66 19.41
C ILE A 634 41.15 -0.97 18.64
N GLU A 635 41.66 -0.02 17.86
CA GLU A 635 42.91 -0.17 17.10
C GLU A 635 44.11 -0.41 18.04
N CYS A 636 44.16 0.33 19.15
CA CYS A 636 45.29 0.28 20.07
C CYS A 636 45.32 -1.03 20.87
N VAL A 637 44.20 -1.42 21.50
CA VAL A 637 44.17 -2.53 22.48
C VAL A 637 43.17 -3.65 22.16
N GLY A 638 42.19 -3.41 21.27
CA GLY A 638 41.17 -4.38 20.87
C GLY A 638 39.97 -4.50 21.83
N GLU A 639 39.13 -5.50 21.58
CA GLU A 639 37.86 -5.75 22.30
C GLU A 639 37.98 -6.64 23.54
N GLY A 640 39.19 -7.15 23.84
CA GLY A 640 39.40 -8.17 24.87
C GLY A 640 39.20 -7.71 26.31
N ALA A 641 39.04 -6.41 26.57
CA ALA A 641 38.94 -5.85 27.92
C ALA A 641 37.67 -6.28 28.65
N LYS A 642 36.49 -6.18 28.01
CA LYS A 642 35.20 -6.56 28.62
C LYS A 642 35.17 -8.04 29.06
N PRO A 643 35.59 -9.02 28.24
CA PRO A 643 35.75 -10.40 28.70
C PRO A 643 36.61 -10.57 29.95
N CYS A 644 37.69 -9.77 30.11
CA CYS A 644 38.55 -9.83 31.29
C CYS A 644 37.83 -9.34 32.55
N VAL A 645 37.01 -8.29 32.44
CA VAL A 645 36.17 -7.80 33.54
C VAL A 645 35.10 -8.83 33.90
N ASP A 646 34.40 -9.36 32.90
CA ASP A 646 33.29 -10.29 33.08
C ASP A 646 33.70 -11.57 33.82
N ILE A 647 34.90 -12.09 33.54
CA ILE A 647 35.44 -13.26 34.26
C ILE A 647 36.11 -12.90 35.60
N GLY A 648 36.15 -11.62 35.97
CA GLY A 648 36.75 -11.11 37.20
C GLY A 648 38.27 -11.04 37.21
N LEU A 649 38.93 -11.20 36.06
CA LEU A 649 40.39 -11.24 35.95
C LEU A 649 41.01 -9.92 36.42
N PHE A 650 40.55 -8.77 35.90
CA PHE A 650 41.12 -7.47 36.26
C PHE A 650 41.00 -7.18 37.76
N ASN A 651 39.85 -7.50 38.38
CA ASN A 651 39.66 -7.37 39.82
C ASN A 651 40.69 -8.20 40.61
N VAL A 652 40.90 -9.46 40.22
CA VAL A 652 41.90 -10.31 40.87
C VAL A 652 43.31 -9.73 40.68
N LEU A 653 43.69 -9.36 39.46
CA LEU A 653 45.02 -8.79 39.19
C LEU A 653 45.28 -7.48 39.96
N THR A 654 44.27 -6.63 40.11
CA THR A 654 44.39 -5.41 40.91
C THR A 654 44.46 -5.70 42.41
N ARG A 655 43.58 -6.55 42.93
CA ARG A 655 43.51 -6.88 44.37
C ARG A 655 44.75 -7.63 44.86
N CYS A 656 45.37 -8.43 44.00
CA CYS A 656 46.50 -9.30 44.30
C CYS A 656 47.89 -8.63 44.21
N GLU A 657 47.98 -7.30 44.22
CA GLU A 657 49.22 -6.57 43.92
C GLU A 657 50.45 -7.12 44.65
N ASP A 658 50.36 -7.27 45.97
CA ASP A 658 51.48 -7.74 46.81
C ASP A 658 51.89 -9.18 46.49
N GLN A 659 50.92 -10.06 46.25
CA GLN A 659 51.18 -11.47 45.97
C GLN A 659 51.75 -11.68 44.57
N LEU A 660 51.27 -10.92 43.59
CA LEU A 660 51.83 -10.88 42.24
C LEU A 660 53.28 -10.39 42.26
N LYS A 661 53.56 -9.35 43.04
CA LYS A 661 54.92 -8.86 43.23
C LYS A 661 55.83 -9.93 43.81
N ILE A 662 55.37 -10.67 44.82
CA ILE A 662 56.13 -11.80 45.41
C ILE A 662 56.39 -12.90 44.36
N LEU A 663 55.40 -13.26 43.54
CA LEU A 663 55.57 -14.28 42.50
C LEU A 663 56.67 -13.92 41.49
N VAL A 664 56.88 -12.63 41.23
CA VAL A 664 57.88 -12.14 40.27
C VAL A 664 59.24 -11.88 40.92
N GLU A 665 59.28 -11.32 42.12
CA GLU A 665 60.54 -10.89 42.76
C GLU A 665 61.21 -11.99 43.61
N ASN A 666 60.44 -12.93 44.16
CA ASN A 666 60.99 -13.94 45.06
C ASN A 666 61.54 -15.13 44.26
N GLN A 667 62.80 -15.48 44.54
CA GLN A 667 63.50 -16.56 43.84
C GLN A 667 62.77 -17.91 43.96
N ASN A 668 62.06 -18.16 45.07
CA ASN A 668 61.27 -19.37 45.27
C ASN A 668 60.10 -19.55 44.29
N PHE A 669 59.70 -18.50 43.57
CA PHE A 669 58.62 -18.52 42.60
C PHE A 669 59.06 -18.20 41.15
N ASN A 670 60.05 -17.32 40.98
CA ASN A 670 60.49 -16.88 39.66
C ASN A 670 61.64 -17.73 39.07
N ASP A 671 62.49 -18.34 39.90
CA ASP A 671 63.54 -19.22 39.39
C ASP A 671 63.01 -20.64 39.19
N ASP A 672 63.18 -21.20 37.99
CA ASP A 672 62.63 -22.51 37.64
C ASP A 672 63.15 -23.64 38.57
N THR A 673 64.39 -23.53 39.07
CA THR A 673 65.02 -24.53 39.96
C THR A 673 64.46 -24.44 41.38
N TYR A 674 64.40 -23.22 41.95
CA TYR A 674 63.85 -23.01 43.29
C TYR A 674 62.34 -23.24 43.32
N PHE A 675 61.64 -22.96 42.22
CA PHE A 675 60.20 -23.18 42.11
C PHE A 675 59.82 -24.65 42.24
N GLU A 676 60.53 -25.57 41.59
CA GLU A 676 60.26 -27.01 41.75
C GLU A 676 60.57 -27.50 43.17
N ASN A 677 61.58 -26.93 43.85
CA ASN A 677 61.80 -27.22 45.26
C ASN A 677 60.63 -26.72 46.13
N THR A 678 60.17 -25.49 45.91
CA THR A 678 58.97 -24.91 46.56
C THR A 678 57.75 -25.83 46.39
N LEU A 679 57.45 -26.26 45.16
CA LEU A 679 56.33 -27.18 44.91
C LEU A 679 56.50 -28.53 45.63
N ASN A 680 57.72 -29.06 45.68
CA ASN A 680 58.03 -30.31 46.38
C ASN A 680 57.84 -30.19 47.91
N VAL A 681 58.27 -29.09 48.51
CA VAL A 681 58.07 -28.81 49.94
C VAL A 681 56.57 -28.70 50.26
N LEU A 682 55.82 -27.93 49.46
CA LEU A 682 54.39 -27.75 49.65
C LEU A 682 53.60 -29.06 49.47
N ASN A 683 53.97 -29.87 48.48
CA ASN A 683 53.33 -31.16 48.25
C ASN A 683 53.55 -32.15 49.42
N LYS A 684 54.70 -32.05 50.11
CA LYS A 684 55.03 -32.86 51.29
C LYS A 684 54.52 -32.26 52.61
N SER A 685 53.90 -31.08 52.58
CA SER A 685 53.33 -30.44 53.76
C SER A 685 52.17 -31.26 54.33
N ARG A 686 51.99 -31.22 55.66
CA ARG A 686 50.83 -31.82 56.34
C ARG A 686 49.57 -30.95 56.24
N HIS A 687 49.71 -29.70 55.81
CA HIS A 687 48.59 -28.77 55.65
C HIS A 687 47.96 -28.97 54.27
N HIS A 688 46.71 -29.44 54.24
CA HIS A 688 45.98 -29.68 52.99
C HIS A 688 45.86 -28.44 52.12
N GLU A 689 45.70 -27.25 52.71
CA GLU A 689 45.67 -25.97 51.97
C GLU A 689 46.94 -25.74 51.13
N MET A 690 48.12 -26.09 51.67
CA MET A 690 49.40 -25.98 50.97
C MET A 690 49.52 -27.00 49.83
N GLN A 691 48.95 -28.19 49.98
CA GLN A 691 48.90 -29.20 48.92
C GLN A 691 47.99 -28.77 47.76
N TYR A 692 46.82 -28.19 48.07
CA TYR A 692 45.91 -27.65 47.05
C TYR A 692 46.51 -26.44 46.30
N LEU A 693 47.38 -25.67 46.96
CA LEU A 693 48.08 -24.54 46.36
C LEU A 693 49.05 -24.99 45.25
N VAL A 694 49.67 -26.18 45.35
CA VAL A 694 50.66 -26.69 44.37
C VAL A 694 50.13 -26.66 42.94
N THR A 695 48.90 -27.15 42.73
CA THR A 695 48.30 -27.20 41.38
C THR A 695 48.03 -25.80 40.85
N SER A 696 47.55 -24.91 41.72
CA SER A 696 47.25 -23.52 41.36
C SER A 696 48.53 -22.75 41.04
N LEU A 697 49.57 -22.85 41.88
CA LEU A 697 50.86 -22.21 41.66
C LEU A 697 51.53 -22.69 40.38
N ARG A 698 51.55 -24.00 40.13
CA ARG A 698 52.16 -24.55 38.92
C ARG A 698 51.49 -24.01 37.66
N HIS A 699 50.17 -24.00 37.61
CA HIS A 699 49.43 -23.51 36.44
C HIS A 699 49.55 -21.99 36.27
N VAL A 700 49.43 -21.22 37.36
CA VAL A 700 49.52 -19.77 37.35
C VAL A 700 50.93 -19.31 36.97
N ASN A 701 51.97 -19.86 37.60
CA ASN A 701 53.35 -19.49 37.30
C ASN A 701 53.69 -19.81 35.85
N SER A 702 53.39 -21.01 35.35
CA SER A 702 53.62 -21.37 33.96
C SER A 702 52.94 -20.42 32.98
N THR A 703 51.67 -20.06 33.24
CA THR A 703 50.89 -19.18 32.37
C THR A 703 51.42 -17.74 32.41
N MET A 704 51.71 -17.21 33.59
CA MET A 704 52.19 -15.84 33.75
C MET A 704 53.61 -15.68 33.21
N GLN A 705 54.47 -16.68 33.38
CA GLN A 705 55.81 -16.71 32.78
C GLN A 705 55.73 -16.73 31.25
N GLU A 706 54.88 -17.59 30.67
CA GLU A 706 54.72 -17.70 29.21
C GLU A 706 54.17 -16.41 28.58
N ILE A 707 53.12 -15.83 29.18
CA ILE A 707 52.34 -14.75 28.55
C ILE A 707 52.88 -13.36 28.92
N LEU A 708 53.43 -13.20 30.13
CA LEU A 708 53.89 -11.90 30.63
C LEU A 708 55.39 -11.88 30.86
N TRP A 709 55.91 -12.67 31.82
CA TRP A 709 57.24 -12.41 32.40
C TRP A 709 58.43 -12.75 31.50
N LYS A 710 58.38 -13.87 30.78
CA LYS A 710 59.41 -14.27 29.79
C LYS A 710 59.06 -13.81 28.38
N CYS A 711 57.94 -13.09 28.19
CA CYS A 711 57.55 -12.55 26.89
C CYS A 711 58.35 -11.26 26.61
N PRO A 712 59.02 -11.13 25.45
CA PRO A 712 59.72 -9.91 25.09
C PRO A 712 58.68 -8.83 24.74
N LEU A 713 58.42 -7.93 25.69
CA LEU A 713 57.49 -6.82 25.54
C LEU A 713 58.27 -5.51 25.44
N GLU A 714 58.21 -4.85 24.29
CA GLU A 714 58.94 -3.60 24.04
C GLU A 714 58.14 -2.35 24.48
N ASP A 715 56.81 -2.46 24.51
CA ASP A 715 55.92 -1.33 24.73
C ASP A 715 54.66 -1.64 25.55
N MET A 716 54.03 -0.57 26.03
CA MET A 716 52.83 -0.61 26.87
C MET A 716 51.62 -1.21 26.15
N ALA A 717 51.44 -0.93 24.85
CA ALA A 717 50.36 -1.52 24.07
C ALA A 717 50.50 -3.05 23.97
N SER A 718 51.73 -3.56 23.84
CA SER A 718 52.04 -4.98 23.81
C SER A 718 51.81 -5.62 25.18
N LEU A 719 52.19 -4.95 26.28
CA LEU A 719 51.87 -5.41 27.64
C LEU A 719 50.35 -5.50 27.87
N ALA A 720 49.59 -4.48 27.47
CA ALA A 720 48.14 -4.49 27.56
C ALA A 720 47.54 -5.68 26.79
N LYS A 721 47.98 -5.91 25.54
CA LYS A 721 47.55 -7.06 24.72
C LYS A 721 47.93 -8.40 25.35
N ALA A 722 49.09 -8.50 25.98
CA ALA A 722 49.52 -9.71 26.68
C ALA A 722 48.63 -10.00 27.91
N ILE A 723 48.30 -8.98 28.70
CA ILE A 723 47.35 -9.09 29.82
C ILE A 723 45.99 -9.54 29.29
N LEU A 724 45.51 -8.95 28.20
CA LEU A 724 44.25 -9.38 27.58
C LEU A 724 44.29 -10.85 27.20
N LYS A 725 45.39 -11.42 26.69
CA LYS A 725 45.46 -12.85 26.34
C LYS A 725 45.23 -13.80 27.52
N LEU A 726 45.40 -13.35 28.77
CA LEU A 726 45.15 -14.19 29.94
C LEU A 726 43.69 -14.67 30.03
N HIS A 727 42.72 -13.90 29.54
CA HIS A 727 41.30 -14.33 29.56
C HIS A 727 41.06 -15.60 28.75
N LEU A 728 41.91 -15.90 27.75
CA LEU A 728 41.81 -17.11 26.93
C LEU A 728 42.04 -18.40 27.74
N LYS A 729 42.60 -18.29 28.95
CA LYS A 729 42.75 -19.41 29.89
C LYS A 729 41.48 -19.65 30.74
N GLY A 730 40.47 -18.78 30.58
CA GLY A 730 39.13 -18.96 31.14
C GLY A 730 39.01 -18.72 32.64
N GLN A 731 37.82 -18.94 33.17
CA GLN A 731 37.48 -18.66 34.58
C GLN A 731 38.25 -19.55 35.57
N GLU A 732 38.66 -20.76 35.16
CA GLU A 732 39.47 -21.63 36.02
C GLU A 732 40.84 -21.02 36.32
N PHE A 733 41.47 -20.36 35.35
CA PHE A 733 42.71 -19.61 35.60
C PHE A 733 42.49 -18.50 36.64
N VAL A 734 41.40 -17.74 36.54
CA VAL A 734 41.04 -16.68 37.51
C VAL A 734 40.85 -17.24 38.92
N LYS A 735 40.22 -18.41 39.06
CA LYS A 735 40.08 -19.10 40.35
C LYS A 735 41.44 -19.53 40.91
N MET A 736 42.33 -20.07 40.07
CA MET A 736 43.65 -20.53 40.49
C MET A 736 44.54 -19.37 40.92
N ILE A 737 44.56 -18.26 40.16
CA ILE A 737 45.34 -17.07 40.54
C ILE A 737 44.76 -16.42 41.80
N SER A 738 43.43 -16.34 41.96
CA SER A 738 42.84 -15.88 43.23
C SER A 738 43.31 -16.72 44.42
N ARG A 739 43.32 -18.05 44.31
CA ARG A 739 43.80 -18.94 45.39
C ARG A 739 45.28 -18.68 45.73
N CYS A 740 46.11 -18.46 44.72
CA CYS A 740 47.50 -18.08 44.94
C CYS A 740 47.60 -16.77 45.71
N CYS A 741 46.72 -15.80 45.44
CA CYS A 741 46.69 -14.52 46.14
C CYS A 741 46.07 -14.56 47.53
N ASP A 742 45.09 -15.43 47.75
CA ASP A 742 44.41 -15.57 49.04
C ASP A 742 45.36 -16.25 50.06
N THR A 743 46.44 -16.87 49.59
CA THR A 743 47.50 -17.42 50.43
C THR A 743 48.62 -16.40 50.63
N ASN A 744 49.18 -16.32 51.84
CA ASN A 744 50.34 -15.48 52.11
C ASN A 744 51.62 -16.13 51.53
N LEU A 745 52.00 -15.73 50.32
CA LEU A 745 53.16 -16.30 49.62
C LEU A 745 54.49 -15.98 50.31
N ASN A 746 54.57 -14.91 51.09
CA ASN A 746 55.75 -14.65 51.92
C ASN A 746 55.89 -15.70 53.02
N THR A 747 54.78 -16.06 53.70
CA THR A 747 54.80 -17.15 54.68
C THR A 747 55.19 -18.48 54.03
N VAL A 748 54.69 -18.76 52.82
CA VAL A 748 55.09 -19.93 52.04
C VAL A 748 56.60 -19.91 51.76
N SER A 749 57.13 -18.78 51.28
CA SER A 749 58.56 -18.63 51.00
C SER A 749 59.41 -18.80 52.27
N THR A 750 59.00 -18.23 53.40
CA THR A 750 59.66 -18.43 54.69
C THR A 750 59.66 -19.90 55.12
N LEU A 751 58.52 -20.60 54.99
CA LEU A 751 58.42 -22.02 55.31
C LEU A 751 59.32 -22.89 54.42
N VAL A 752 59.43 -22.56 53.13
CA VAL A 752 60.34 -23.24 52.20
C VAL A 752 61.79 -23.00 52.62
N ASN A 753 62.16 -21.75 52.91
CA ASN A 753 63.51 -21.40 53.34
C ASN A 753 63.87 -22.05 54.69
N GLU A 754 62.94 -22.13 55.64
CA GLU A 754 63.13 -22.82 56.91
C GLU A 754 63.25 -24.33 56.73
N ALA A 755 62.40 -24.93 55.88
CA ALA A 755 62.48 -26.36 55.56
C ALA A 755 63.81 -26.69 54.87
N ASP A 756 64.27 -25.85 53.96
CA ASP A 756 65.57 -25.98 53.31
C ASP A 756 66.70 -25.81 54.31
N LYS A 757 66.65 -24.80 55.19
CA LYS A 757 67.64 -24.61 56.25
C LYS A 757 67.72 -25.82 57.17
N LEU A 758 66.60 -26.32 57.68
CA LEU A 758 66.56 -27.52 58.53
C LEU A 758 67.08 -28.76 57.80
N ARG A 759 66.79 -28.88 56.50
CA ARG A 759 67.30 -29.98 55.66
C ARG A 759 68.81 -29.86 55.44
N THR A 760 69.31 -28.64 55.25
CA THR A 760 70.75 -28.34 55.14
C THR A 760 71.46 -28.62 56.45
N GLU A 761 70.94 -28.16 57.60
CA GLU A 761 71.49 -28.47 58.93
C GLU A 761 71.49 -29.97 59.21
N LYS A 762 70.40 -30.67 58.85
CA LYS A 762 70.34 -32.14 58.96
C LYS A 762 71.38 -32.82 58.06
N SER A 763 71.54 -32.35 56.82
CA SER A 763 72.53 -32.88 55.88
C SER A 763 73.95 -32.64 56.39
N LEU A 764 74.25 -31.44 56.92
CA LEU A 764 75.51 -31.08 57.55
C LEU A 764 75.79 -31.97 58.76
N LYS A 765 74.79 -32.17 59.64
CA LYS A 765 74.92 -33.07 60.78
C LYS A 765 75.20 -34.50 60.34
N GLN A 766 74.48 -35.02 59.36
CA GLN A 766 74.68 -36.38 58.86
C GLN A 766 76.04 -36.54 58.16
N LEU A 767 76.53 -35.52 57.45
CA LEU A 767 77.89 -35.50 56.88
C LEU A 767 78.96 -35.48 57.99
N ASN A 768 78.74 -34.72 59.08
CA ASN A 768 79.60 -34.75 60.25
C ASN A 768 79.58 -36.11 60.97
N ASP A 769 78.41 -36.74 61.13
CA ASP A 769 78.28 -38.08 61.68
C ASP A 769 79.00 -39.11 60.80
N ALA A 770 78.90 -38.95 59.48
CA ALA A 770 79.60 -39.76 58.50
C ALA A 770 81.12 -39.59 58.54
N MET A 771 81.62 -38.41 58.91
CA MET A 771 83.05 -38.25 59.16
C MET A 771 83.54 -39.05 60.36
N ASN A 772 82.73 -39.14 61.40
CA ASN A 772 83.11 -39.83 62.64
C ASN A 772 82.90 -41.35 62.55
N SER A 773 81.89 -41.80 61.81
CA SER A 773 81.39 -43.18 61.87
C SER A 773 80.86 -43.71 60.52
N GLY A 774 81.10 -42.98 59.43
CA GLY A 774 80.62 -43.35 58.11
C GLY A 774 81.46 -44.43 57.45
N GLU A 775 80.79 -45.35 56.76
CA GLU A 775 81.44 -46.43 55.99
C GLU A 775 81.12 -46.30 54.50
N TRP A 776 82.15 -46.08 53.70
CA TRP A 776 82.06 -46.14 52.24
C TRP A 776 82.01 -47.59 51.78
N GLN A 777 80.94 -47.96 51.08
CA GLN A 777 80.72 -49.30 50.56
C GLN A 777 80.63 -49.26 49.04
N PHE A 778 81.58 -49.93 48.38
CA PHE A 778 81.54 -50.17 46.95
C PHE A 778 80.76 -51.44 46.64
N ALA A 779 80.08 -51.47 45.48
CA ALA A 779 79.43 -52.68 45.02
C ALA A 779 80.43 -53.85 44.92
N SER A 780 79.99 -55.05 45.31
CA SER A 780 80.75 -56.26 45.01
C SER A 780 80.83 -56.48 43.50
N CYS A 781 81.86 -57.18 43.00
CA CYS A 781 81.96 -57.51 41.57
C CYS A 781 80.67 -58.21 41.04
N LYS A 782 79.99 -58.98 41.90
CA LYS A 782 78.73 -59.67 41.57
C LYS A 782 77.56 -58.70 41.40
N ASP A 783 77.52 -57.60 42.14
CA ASP A 783 76.49 -56.56 42.03
C ASP A 783 76.72 -55.64 40.82
N VAL A 784 77.99 -55.34 40.52
CA VAL A 784 78.39 -54.58 39.32
C VAL A 784 78.02 -55.34 38.04
N LEU A 785 78.33 -56.63 37.95
CA LEU A 785 77.98 -57.49 36.81
C LEU A 785 76.46 -57.65 36.58
N LYS A 786 75.65 -57.43 37.62
CA LYS A 786 74.17 -57.47 37.53
C LYS A 786 73.54 -56.13 37.15
N GLY A 787 74.34 -55.10 36.84
CA GLY A 787 73.85 -53.80 36.40
C GLY A 787 73.13 -52.98 37.48
N LYS A 788 73.30 -53.32 38.77
CA LYS A 788 72.67 -52.58 39.88
C LYS A 788 73.40 -51.26 40.15
N LYS A 789 73.13 -50.24 39.32
CA LYS A 789 73.76 -48.91 39.40
C LYS A 789 73.60 -48.25 40.78
N GLU A 790 72.46 -48.44 41.43
CA GLU A 790 72.11 -47.87 42.74
C GLU A 790 73.01 -48.34 43.90
N LYS A 791 73.75 -49.45 43.73
CA LYS A 791 74.62 -50.00 44.77
C LYS A 791 76.11 -49.73 44.57
N GLN A 792 76.48 -49.00 43.52
CA GLN A 792 77.88 -48.85 43.11
C GLN A 792 78.75 -48.15 44.15
N LEU A 793 78.20 -47.13 44.80
CA LEU A 793 78.81 -46.44 45.92
C LEU A 793 77.69 -46.04 46.88
N ILE A 794 77.80 -46.50 48.12
CA ILE A 794 76.88 -46.18 49.21
C ILE A 794 77.71 -45.67 50.38
N LEU A 795 77.23 -44.62 51.05
CA LEU A 795 77.76 -44.17 52.33
C LEU A 795 76.79 -44.60 53.43
N LYS A 796 77.21 -45.51 54.31
CA LYS A 796 76.44 -45.89 55.49
C LYS A 796 76.82 -45.01 56.66
N ILE A 797 75.82 -44.48 57.36
CA ILE A 797 75.96 -43.58 58.49
C ILE A 797 74.98 -44.06 59.55
N ASN A 798 75.47 -44.74 60.58
CA ASN A 798 74.62 -45.42 61.56
C ASN A 798 73.59 -46.35 60.86
N ASP A 799 72.29 -46.16 61.13
CA ASP A 799 71.19 -46.93 60.52
C ASP A 799 70.75 -46.43 59.13
N ALA A 800 71.35 -45.34 58.62
CA ALA A 800 71.01 -44.75 57.32
C ALA A 800 72.03 -45.15 56.24
N SER A 801 71.56 -45.32 55.01
CA SER A 801 72.40 -45.54 53.83
C SER A 801 72.07 -44.52 52.76
N TRP A 802 73.06 -43.79 52.28
CA TRP A 802 72.92 -42.87 51.16
C TRP A 802 73.51 -43.47 49.90
N SER A 803 72.72 -43.46 48.82
CA SER A 803 73.18 -43.77 47.48
C SER A 803 74.12 -42.70 46.93
N TYR A 804 74.85 -43.04 45.86
CA TYR A 804 75.73 -42.11 45.16
C TYR A 804 75.11 -40.74 44.86
N GLU A 805 73.86 -40.74 44.39
CA GLU A 805 73.13 -39.52 44.02
C GLU A 805 72.75 -38.72 45.27
N GLU A 806 72.22 -39.37 46.31
CA GLU A 806 71.89 -38.72 47.58
C GLU A 806 73.12 -38.12 48.27
N ILE A 807 74.29 -38.75 48.17
CA ILE A 807 75.54 -38.20 48.73
C ILE A 807 75.88 -36.89 48.01
N GLY A 808 75.85 -36.88 46.68
CA GLY A 808 76.09 -35.68 45.87
C GLY A 808 75.11 -34.55 46.23
N GLU A 809 73.80 -34.86 46.25
CA GLU A 809 72.77 -33.87 46.58
C GLU A 809 72.92 -33.29 48.00
N ASN A 810 73.28 -34.12 48.99
CA ASN A 810 73.47 -33.64 50.37
C ASN A 810 74.74 -32.80 50.50
N ILE A 811 75.81 -33.14 49.78
CA ILE A 811 77.05 -32.34 49.73
C ILE A 811 76.78 -30.99 49.05
N ASP A 812 76.16 -31.00 47.86
CA ASP A 812 75.83 -29.78 47.11
C ASP A 812 74.93 -28.85 47.93
N ARG A 813 73.92 -29.41 48.61
CA ARG A 813 73.02 -28.66 49.49
C ARG A 813 73.78 -27.96 50.63
N VAL A 814 74.74 -28.63 51.24
CA VAL A 814 75.53 -28.05 52.33
C VAL A 814 76.53 -27.04 51.80
N LEU A 815 77.23 -27.34 50.70
CA LEU A 815 78.15 -26.42 50.02
C LEU A 815 77.50 -25.07 49.67
N LEU A 816 76.24 -25.10 49.25
CA LEU A 816 75.47 -23.91 48.90
C LEU A 816 74.81 -23.22 50.09
N GLY A 817 74.59 -23.93 51.20
CA GLY A 817 73.66 -23.52 52.26
C GLY A 817 74.27 -23.18 53.62
N VAL A 818 75.56 -23.41 53.84
CA VAL A 818 76.22 -23.17 55.14
C VAL A 818 77.40 -22.20 55.02
N GLU A 819 77.79 -21.59 56.13
CA GLU A 819 78.90 -20.63 56.10
C GLU A 819 80.24 -21.33 55.83
N LYS A 820 81.18 -20.61 55.22
CA LYS A 820 82.52 -21.14 54.90
C LYS A 820 83.25 -21.76 56.09
N ARG A 821 82.96 -21.31 57.32
CA ARG A 821 83.53 -21.88 58.55
C ARG A 821 82.99 -23.27 58.89
N GLU A 822 81.70 -23.51 58.61
CA GLU A 822 81.06 -24.80 58.83
C GLU A 822 81.49 -25.80 57.75
N LEU A 823 81.77 -25.35 56.53
CA LEU A 823 82.30 -26.19 55.45
C LEU A 823 83.64 -26.84 55.79
N ILE A 824 84.51 -26.17 56.55
CA ILE A 824 85.79 -26.74 57.00
C ILE A 824 85.56 -28.05 57.77
N THR A 825 84.45 -28.15 58.51
CA THR A 825 84.15 -29.34 59.30
C THR A 825 83.80 -30.56 58.47
N ILE A 826 83.37 -30.38 57.21
CA ILE A 826 83.01 -31.47 56.28
C ILE A 826 83.91 -31.59 55.05
N GLU A 827 84.95 -30.76 54.94
CA GLU A 827 85.86 -30.73 53.79
C GLU A 827 86.50 -32.10 53.53
N PHE A 828 86.85 -32.81 54.60
CA PHE A 828 87.44 -34.14 54.51
C PHE A 828 86.50 -35.18 53.89
N ILE A 829 85.21 -35.17 54.23
CA ILE A 829 84.27 -36.13 53.64
C ILE A 829 83.91 -35.80 52.19
N ILE A 830 83.94 -34.52 51.82
CA ILE A 830 83.81 -34.09 50.42
C ILE A 830 85.01 -34.61 49.62
N GLN A 831 86.23 -34.45 50.14
CA GLN A 831 87.43 -35.00 49.49
C GLN A 831 87.37 -36.52 49.38
N GLN A 832 86.98 -37.23 50.44
CA GLN A 832 86.79 -38.68 50.37
C GLN A 832 85.73 -39.08 49.33
N PHE A 833 84.66 -38.30 49.17
CA PHE A 833 83.66 -38.57 48.15
C PHE A 833 84.24 -38.43 46.73
N GLU A 834 85.06 -37.40 46.48
CA GLU A 834 85.76 -37.24 45.19
C GLU A 834 86.75 -38.38 44.93
N GLU A 835 87.54 -38.79 45.92
CA GLU A 835 88.43 -39.95 45.81
C GLU A 835 87.61 -41.25 45.55
N CYS A 836 86.47 -41.42 46.22
CA CYS A 836 85.58 -42.55 46.00
C CYS A 836 84.91 -42.51 44.61
N LYS A 837 84.63 -41.33 44.04
CA LYS A 837 84.18 -41.17 42.65
C LYS A 837 85.23 -41.68 41.67
N GLU A 838 86.49 -41.33 41.88
CA GLU A 838 87.61 -41.78 41.05
C GLU A 838 87.83 -43.30 41.17
N ILE A 839 87.82 -43.85 42.38
CA ILE A 839 87.91 -45.29 42.62
C ILE A 839 86.74 -46.03 41.94
N LYS A 840 85.52 -45.50 42.05
CA LYS A 840 84.34 -46.04 41.37
C LYS A 840 84.52 -46.03 39.85
N LEU A 841 85.11 -45.00 39.27
CA LEU A 841 85.42 -44.90 37.84
C LEU A 841 86.43 -45.98 37.41
N ILE A 842 87.48 -46.21 38.21
CA ILE A 842 88.48 -47.26 37.95
C ILE A 842 87.85 -48.66 38.05
N LEU A 843 87.02 -48.91 39.07
CA LEU A 843 86.27 -50.16 39.24
C LEU A 843 85.22 -50.44 38.16
N LYS A 844 84.94 -49.47 37.27
CA LYS A 844 84.05 -49.63 36.12
C LYS A 844 84.82 -50.00 34.84
N ILE A 845 86.14 -49.82 34.83
CA ILE A 845 87.04 -50.13 33.70
C ILE A 845 87.56 -51.58 33.79
N TYR A 846 87.66 -52.14 35.01
CA TYR A 846 87.84 -53.56 35.28
C TYR A 846 86.50 -54.29 35.40
#